data_AF-A0A8K1CAI3-F1
#
_entry.id   AF-A0A8K1CAI3-F1
#
_cell.length_a   1.000
_cell.length_b   1.000
_cell.length_c   1.000
_cell.angle_alpha   90.00
_cell.angle_beta   90.00
_cell.angle_gamma   90.00
#
_symmetry.space_group_name_H-M   'P 1'
#
loop_
_entity.id
_entity.type
_entity.pdbx_description
1 polymer ?
#
loop_
_entity_poly.entity_id
_entity_poly.type
_entity_poly.pdbx_seq_one_letter_code
_entity_poly.pdbx_strand_id
1 'polypeptide(L)'
;MRVFVSDLHSTLGIELTRQLQDAEHEVLGSVSSKTQLATIKRKLQEHPASDTATALKDPVALVTDKISLTKLVQRADVVITSLVNDSKHTMELLKLFEKPREESENEEEVDSGAIKRFIALTSVLTWSKNPSHAKDGRGHREDDFKTRKPARKYADLKTAETQILSAARIDQLETYLVASGLVYGGAQSNLGLLFRNAWMYPDRDLIVPSLPGCAVPRGENLLPMISVYDLALFTARLATNAGAVSKNYIIATDLASQTTTLRDLCVGLSVLLSNSRICYSLTDEQVDDLLVNEDDDVVGPLQVHICFDVPNETAALTQLVPVEEYMHIETGLLSNLAFYVQDFIASMDLRPLKTVILGPPRVGKSWLSERLTKEYYLPLLTVDTVLDELFAGIKTIDQQSADENGEAVATPEESPSDEVDEEVKKLREELRDWQKTAEGTRKSTLDLMESLVIDLLRWKLCSATCRNQGYVLDGLPTTVAQATKLFEKIASADGTEGDGEGEEGGGDEVAAESTSNAGDDPSGEKEAILDKLRPNKQIQLPNRVIMLDAPQQLLEERAQALTEEVAIATENTQVAFEKRYTSFMAEMEPLATFFEQTAQSDGIEVLELHLTDETSYHNSEVFLDPVHTYMEQGGHGKPNNFHPTREELRQMEREFTQKKQEEESRERQRAVEEDEREAAAEQARLAADQARLEVIQREEAELLESRAKPLRTFLMDTVLPALTEGMLEIVKVQPDDPIDYLAEFLFQKGQEMEANAASTPPQS
;
A
#
# COMPACT_ATOMS: atom_id res chain seq x y z
N MET A 1 18.26 33.76 22.86
CA MET A 1 19.30 33.01 22.10
C MET A 1 18.83 32.89 20.66
N ARG A 2 19.77 32.79 19.72
CA ARG A 2 19.49 32.51 18.30
C ARG A 2 19.67 31.03 18.02
N VAL A 3 18.61 30.36 17.58
CA VAL A 3 18.62 28.92 17.28
C VAL A 3 18.41 28.73 15.79
N PHE A 4 19.38 28.12 15.12
CA PHE A 4 19.30 27.79 13.70
C PHE A 4 18.77 26.36 13.51
N VAL A 5 17.72 26.22 12.70
CA VAL A 5 17.12 24.93 12.33
C VAL A 5 17.34 24.67 10.83
N SER A 6 17.94 23.53 10.49
CA SER A 6 18.36 23.22 9.11
C SER A 6 17.20 23.08 8.10
N ASP A 7 16.01 22.64 8.54
CA ASP A 7 14.84 22.49 7.68
C ASP A 7 13.57 22.92 8.40
N LEU A 8 13.19 24.19 8.19
CA LEU A 8 11.99 24.80 8.79
C LEU A 8 10.67 24.32 8.16
N HIS A 9 10.71 23.60 7.03
CA HIS A 9 9.49 23.13 6.37
C HIS A 9 9.05 21.74 6.84
N SER A 10 10.00 20.90 7.25
CA SER A 10 9.70 19.59 7.83
C SER A 10 8.74 19.70 9.03
N THR A 11 7.93 18.67 9.30
CA THR A 11 7.03 18.67 10.48
C THR A 11 7.82 18.91 11.76
N LEU A 12 8.96 18.24 11.89
CA LEU A 12 9.87 18.44 13.01
C LEU A 12 10.36 19.89 13.12
N GLY A 13 10.74 20.51 12.00
CA GLY A 13 11.17 21.92 11.96
C GLY A 13 10.08 22.91 12.34
N ILE A 14 8.84 22.64 11.91
CA ILE A 14 7.67 23.45 12.29
C ILE A 14 7.42 23.35 13.80
N GLU A 15 7.40 22.14 14.35
CA GLU A 15 7.16 21.95 15.78
C GLU A 15 8.32 22.47 16.64
N LEU A 16 9.58 22.27 16.22
CA LEU A 16 10.75 22.89 16.85
C LEU A 16 10.63 24.41 16.88
N THR A 17 10.23 25.01 15.77
CA THR A 17 10.04 26.46 15.67
C THR A 17 9.01 26.93 16.68
N ARG A 18 7.86 26.25 16.76
CA ARG A 18 6.82 26.55 17.74
C ARG A 18 7.35 26.48 19.17
N GLN A 19 7.96 25.37 19.56
CA GLN A 19 8.49 25.16 20.93
C GLN A 19 9.56 26.21 21.30
N LEU A 20 10.43 26.58 20.35
CA LEU A 20 11.45 27.60 20.57
C LEU A 20 10.87 29.02 20.64
N GLN A 21 9.86 29.32 19.84
CA GLN A 21 9.16 30.61 19.85
C GLN A 21 8.32 30.81 21.12
N ASP A 22 7.64 29.75 21.58
CA ASP A 22 6.90 29.73 22.85
C ASP A 22 7.84 29.96 24.06
N ALA A 23 9.10 29.52 23.95
CA ALA A 23 10.17 29.81 24.90
C ALA A 23 10.88 31.17 24.68
N GLU A 24 10.30 32.06 23.86
CA GLU A 24 10.82 33.40 23.56
C GLU A 24 12.25 33.41 22.95
N HIS A 25 12.55 32.44 22.09
CA HIS A 25 13.83 32.38 21.37
C HIS A 25 13.71 32.80 19.90
N GLU A 26 14.79 33.39 19.37
CA GLU A 26 14.85 33.81 17.97
C GLU A 26 15.20 32.60 17.10
N VAL A 27 14.28 32.20 16.23
CA VAL A 27 14.45 31.06 15.33
C VAL A 27 14.96 31.54 13.96
N LEU A 28 16.09 30.97 13.56
CA LEU A 28 16.69 31.12 12.23
C LEU A 28 16.63 29.77 11.52
N GLY A 29 16.71 29.76 10.20
CA GLY A 29 16.83 28.47 9.54
C GLY A 29 16.93 28.51 8.03
N SER A 30 16.85 27.32 7.45
CA SER A 30 16.84 27.14 6.01
C SER A 30 15.64 26.34 5.51
N VAL A 31 15.34 26.57 4.23
CA VAL A 31 14.27 25.88 3.48
C VAL A 31 14.80 25.44 2.13
N SER A 32 14.24 24.34 1.61
CA SER A 32 14.66 23.76 0.32
C SER A 32 14.02 24.48 -0.88
N SER A 33 12.77 24.94 -0.75
CA SER A 33 12.00 25.57 -1.83
C SER A 33 11.81 27.08 -1.68
N LYS A 34 11.84 27.79 -2.82
CA LYS A 34 11.50 29.22 -2.90
C LYS A 34 10.04 29.50 -2.54
N THR A 35 9.11 28.59 -2.86
CA THR A 35 7.69 28.76 -2.54
C THR A 35 7.45 28.74 -1.03
N GLN A 36 8.16 27.86 -0.33
CA GLN A 36 8.10 27.73 1.12
C GLN A 36 8.74 28.93 1.85
N LEU A 37 9.80 29.50 1.28
CA LEU A 37 10.55 30.61 1.89
C LEU A 37 9.67 31.79 2.25
N ALA A 38 8.82 32.25 1.34
CA ALA A 38 7.96 33.41 1.59
C ALA A 38 6.95 33.13 2.72
N THR A 39 6.32 31.95 2.69
CA THR A 39 5.32 31.54 3.69
C THR A 39 5.93 31.39 5.07
N ILE A 40 7.07 30.69 5.19
CA ILE A 40 7.74 30.44 6.46
C ILE A 40 8.33 31.73 7.02
N LYS A 41 8.94 32.56 6.18
CA LYS A 41 9.45 33.87 6.60
C LYS A 41 8.33 34.73 7.19
N ARG A 42 7.17 34.76 6.54
CA ARG A 42 6.00 35.50 7.05
C ARG A 42 5.55 34.96 8.41
N LYS A 43 5.39 33.64 8.55
CA LYS A 43 4.99 33.00 9.82
C LYS A 43 5.96 33.31 10.96
N LEU A 44 7.28 33.27 10.70
CA LEU A 44 8.29 33.60 11.71
C LEU A 44 8.20 35.06 12.16
N GLN A 45 7.95 35.98 11.23
CA GLN A 45 7.85 37.42 11.48
C GLN A 45 6.51 37.85 12.11
N GLU A 46 5.47 37.02 12.00
CA GLU A 46 4.17 37.26 12.66
C GLU A 46 4.23 36.98 14.17
N HIS A 47 5.24 36.24 14.65
CA HIS A 47 5.33 35.84 16.06
C HIS A 47 5.90 36.97 16.95
N PRO A 48 5.36 37.20 18.16
CA PRO A 48 5.84 38.26 19.08
C PRO A 48 7.33 38.19 19.41
N ALA A 49 7.89 36.99 19.50
CA ALA A 49 9.32 36.77 19.73
C ALA A 49 10.24 37.40 18.65
N SER A 50 9.69 37.72 17.47
CA SER A 50 10.41 38.36 16.36
C SER A 50 10.35 39.89 16.37
N ASP A 51 9.51 40.50 17.22
CA ASP A 51 9.34 41.96 17.34
C ASP A 51 10.30 42.57 18.38
N THR A 52 11.56 42.11 18.36
CA THR A 52 12.62 42.63 19.24
C THR A 52 13.60 43.48 18.43
N ALA A 53 14.15 44.53 19.05
CA ALA A 53 15.08 45.45 18.37
C ALA A 53 16.36 44.76 17.85
N THR A 54 16.66 43.55 18.32
CA THR A 54 17.82 42.71 17.95
C THR A 54 17.51 41.63 16.91
N ALA A 55 16.26 41.53 16.46
CA ALA A 55 15.82 40.50 15.52
C ALA A 55 16.36 40.72 14.11
N LEU A 56 16.73 39.63 13.44
CA LEU A 56 17.23 39.64 12.07
C LEU A 56 16.12 39.94 11.06
N LYS A 57 16.38 40.88 10.13
CA LYS A 57 15.45 41.23 9.05
C LYS A 57 15.12 40.05 8.11
N ASP A 58 16.11 39.17 7.90
CA ASP A 58 16.02 38.02 7.01
C ASP A 58 16.41 36.73 7.78
N PRO A 59 15.48 36.11 8.54
CA PRO A 59 15.79 34.96 9.39
C PRO A 59 15.81 33.61 8.66
N VAL A 60 15.44 33.58 7.37
CA VAL A 60 15.31 32.35 6.56
C VAL A 60 16.17 32.44 5.30
N ALA A 61 16.98 31.42 5.04
CA ALA A 61 17.76 31.27 3.82
C ALA A 61 17.33 30.06 2.98
N LEU A 62 17.58 30.09 1.67
CA LEU A 62 17.52 28.88 0.86
C LEU A 62 18.76 28.03 1.13
N VAL A 63 18.61 26.72 1.20
CA VAL A 63 19.76 25.78 1.29
C VAL A 63 20.74 26.00 0.12
N THR A 64 20.24 26.41 -1.04
CA THR A 64 21.06 26.72 -2.23
C THR A 64 21.82 28.05 -2.14
N ASP A 65 21.36 29.00 -1.30
CA ASP A 65 22.02 30.29 -1.09
C ASP A 65 23.08 30.20 0.02
N LYS A 66 24.27 29.73 -0.38
CA LYS A 66 25.39 29.50 0.54
C LYS A 66 25.83 30.75 1.31
N ILE A 67 25.65 31.95 0.74
CA ILE A 67 26.10 33.20 1.37
C ILE A 67 25.18 33.54 2.54
N SER A 68 23.86 33.56 2.28
CA SER A 68 22.87 33.84 3.32
C SER A 68 22.87 32.76 4.40
N LEU A 69 22.98 31.48 4.00
CA LEU A 69 23.10 30.36 4.93
C LEU A 69 24.31 30.51 5.87
N THR A 70 25.49 30.83 5.32
CA THR A 70 26.71 31.01 6.13
C THR A 70 26.53 32.11 7.16
N LYS A 71 25.93 33.24 6.78
CA LYS A 71 25.66 34.37 7.70
C LYS A 71 24.73 33.96 8.84
N LEU A 72 23.65 33.24 8.54
CA LEU A 72 22.69 32.79 9.56
C LEU A 72 23.33 31.80 10.55
N VAL A 73 24.07 30.82 10.03
CA VAL A 73 24.73 29.81 10.87
C VAL A 73 25.78 30.44 11.79
N GLN A 74 26.58 31.39 11.29
CA GLN A 74 27.57 32.09 12.12
C GLN A 74 26.92 32.94 13.22
N ARG A 75 25.75 33.52 12.96
CA ARG A 75 24.98 34.34 13.92
C ARG A 75 24.21 33.53 14.95
N ALA A 76 24.11 32.21 14.79
CA ALA A 76 23.43 31.34 15.73
C ALA A 76 24.27 31.09 17.00
N ASP A 77 23.57 30.86 18.12
CA ASP A 77 24.15 30.32 19.36
C ASP A 77 24.03 28.80 19.39
N VAL A 78 22.95 28.27 18.80
CA VAL A 78 22.66 26.84 18.71
C VAL A 78 22.32 26.47 17.27
N VAL A 79 22.87 25.36 16.76
CA VAL A 79 22.49 24.78 15.47
C VAL A 79 21.85 23.42 15.70
N ILE A 80 20.63 23.24 15.18
CA ILE A 80 19.88 21.97 15.17
C ILE A 80 19.79 21.50 13.70
N THR A 81 20.25 20.28 13.44
CA THR A 81 20.26 19.72 12.08
C THR A 81 19.93 18.23 12.05
N SER A 82 19.26 17.78 10.98
CA SER A 82 19.01 16.35 10.74
C SER A 82 20.16 15.73 9.96
N LEU A 83 20.88 14.82 10.61
CA LEU A 83 21.96 14.04 10.00
C LEU A 83 21.41 12.92 9.11
N VAL A 84 20.21 12.43 9.41
CA VAL A 84 19.54 11.35 8.66
C VAL A 84 19.22 11.77 7.23
N ASN A 85 18.79 13.03 7.05
CA ASN A 85 18.37 13.54 5.74
C ASN A 85 19.56 13.86 4.83
N ASP A 86 20.56 14.58 5.34
CA ASP A 86 21.77 14.93 4.59
C ASP A 86 22.99 15.06 5.49
N SER A 87 23.75 13.96 5.56
CA SER A 87 25.00 13.91 6.33
C SER A 87 26.07 14.84 5.79
N LYS A 88 26.12 15.10 4.48
CA LYS A 88 27.11 16.01 3.87
C LYS A 88 26.79 17.45 4.24
N HIS A 89 25.52 17.85 4.10
CA HIS A 89 25.06 19.17 4.49
C HIS A 89 25.28 19.44 5.98
N THR A 90 24.97 18.47 6.85
CA THR A 90 25.23 18.58 8.29
C THR A 90 26.71 18.83 8.59
N MET A 91 27.63 18.12 7.92
CA MET A 91 29.06 18.34 8.08
C MET A 91 29.54 19.68 7.51
N GLU A 92 28.88 20.21 6.48
CA GLU A 92 29.10 21.59 6.00
C GLU A 92 28.65 22.61 7.05
N LEU A 93 27.46 22.46 7.63
CA LEU A 93 26.96 23.32 8.69
C LEU A 93 27.88 23.32 9.92
N LEU A 94 28.39 22.15 10.34
CA LEU A 94 29.36 22.05 11.43
C LEU A 94 30.61 22.89 11.15
N LYS A 95 31.19 22.76 9.94
CA LYS A 95 32.37 23.53 9.54
C LYS A 95 32.11 25.04 9.47
N LEU A 96 30.91 25.45 9.08
CA LEU A 96 30.52 26.86 9.06
C LEU A 96 30.34 27.40 10.49
N PHE A 97 29.76 26.59 11.38
CA PHE A 97 29.50 26.95 12.77
C PHE A 97 30.77 27.03 13.63
N GLU A 98 31.76 26.19 13.34
CA GLU A 98 33.09 26.23 13.96
C GLU A 98 33.88 27.51 13.63
N LYS A 99 33.55 28.19 12.53
CA LYS A 99 34.23 29.45 12.19
C LYS A 99 33.87 30.54 13.22
N PRO A 100 34.83 31.42 13.57
CA PRO A 100 34.53 32.57 14.41
C PRO A 100 33.48 33.46 13.73
N ARG A 101 32.70 34.18 14.54
CA ARG A 101 31.72 35.16 14.06
C ARG A 101 32.45 36.22 13.24
N GLU A 102 31.99 36.51 12.03
CA GLU A 102 32.54 37.64 11.26
C GLU A 102 32.10 38.94 11.94
N GLU A 103 33.07 39.73 12.43
CA GLU A 103 32.84 41.06 12.98
C GLU A 103 32.29 41.98 11.87
N SER A 104 30.98 42.18 11.82
CA SER A 104 30.39 43.20 10.96
C SER A 104 30.53 44.57 11.61
N GLU A 105 31.24 45.50 10.95
CA GLU A 105 31.61 46.85 11.41
C GLU A 105 30.46 47.78 11.85
N ASN A 106 29.18 47.35 11.81
CA ASN A 106 28.01 48.23 11.96
C ASN A 106 26.95 47.80 12.99
N GLU A 107 27.13 46.71 13.73
CA GLU A 107 26.20 46.30 14.79
C GLU A 107 27.00 46.01 16.06
N GLU A 108 26.72 46.72 17.16
CA GLU A 108 27.27 46.42 18.50
C GLU A 108 26.72 45.06 18.94
N GLU A 109 27.30 43.96 18.45
CA GLU A 109 26.92 42.61 18.88
C GLU A 109 27.39 42.41 20.32
N VAL A 110 26.41 42.32 21.23
CA VAL A 110 26.61 41.88 22.60
C VAL A 110 27.04 40.43 22.55
N ASP A 111 28.34 40.18 22.68
CA ASP A 111 28.89 38.83 22.80
C ASP A 111 28.29 38.19 24.06
N SER A 112 27.38 37.24 23.88
CA SER A 112 26.56 36.67 24.96
C SER A 112 27.37 35.86 25.98
N GLY A 113 28.66 35.60 25.70
CA GLY A 113 29.52 34.75 26.51
C GLY A 113 29.03 33.30 26.62
N ALA A 114 27.98 32.93 25.87
CA ALA A 114 27.35 31.62 25.91
C ALA A 114 28.09 30.64 25.00
N ILE A 115 28.30 29.42 25.50
CA ILE A 115 28.96 28.34 24.77
C ILE A 115 28.10 27.96 23.55
N LYS A 116 28.72 27.87 22.37
CA LYS A 116 28.05 27.45 21.14
C LYS A 116 27.61 25.99 21.25
N ARG A 117 26.40 25.66 20.80
CA ARG A 117 25.90 24.27 20.81
C ARG A 117 25.55 23.77 19.41
N PHE A 118 25.93 22.54 19.14
CA PHE A 118 25.61 21.85 17.89
C PHE A 118 24.86 20.56 18.20
N ILE A 119 23.59 20.50 17.84
CA ILE A 119 22.71 19.35 18.05
C ILE A 119 22.43 18.71 16.70
N ALA A 120 22.87 17.46 16.54
CA ALA A 120 22.61 16.68 15.34
C ALA A 120 21.67 15.51 15.66
N LEU A 121 20.54 15.48 14.96
CA LEU A 121 19.56 14.41 15.03
C LEU A 121 20.01 13.28 14.11
N THR A 122 20.32 12.14 14.70
CA THR A 122 20.72 10.92 14.02
C THR A 122 19.67 9.83 14.27
N SER A 123 19.91 8.61 13.79
CA SER A 123 18.98 7.50 13.93
C SER A 123 19.55 6.34 14.73
N VAL A 124 18.69 5.70 15.53
CA VAL A 124 18.97 4.40 16.16
C VAL A 124 19.28 3.30 15.13
N LEU A 125 18.97 3.49 13.86
CA LEU A 125 19.32 2.56 12.77
C LEU A 125 20.84 2.35 12.61
N THR A 126 21.69 3.20 13.20
CA THR A 126 23.14 2.93 13.34
C THR A 126 23.46 1.72 14.22
N TRP A 127 22.47 1.16 14.91
CA TRP A 127 22.52 -0.07 15.68
C TRP A 127 21.96 -1.29 14.95
N SER A 128 21.54 -1.17 13.67
CA SER A 128 20.70 -2.17 12.99
C SER A 128 21.24 -3.61 12.91
N LYS A 129 22.53 -3.86 13.18
CA LYS A 129 23.12 -5.23 13.26
C LYS A 129 23.35 -5.71 14.71
N ASN A 130 22.90 -4.96 15.70
CA ASN A 130 22.96 -5.38 17.09
C ASN A 130 21.90 -6.46 17.36
N PRO A 131 22.13 -7.32 18.37
CA PRO A 131 21.07 -8.18 18.90
C PRO A 131 19.93 -7.32 19.45
N SER A 132 18.74 -7.90 19.62
CA SER A 132 17.57 -7.15 20.09
C SER A 132 17.76 -6.53 21.48
N HIS A 133 18.44 -7.26 22.36
CA HIS A 133 18.75 -6.83 23.72
C HIS A 133 20.27 -6.80 23.92
N ALA A 134 20.71 -6.01 24.90
CA ALA A 134 22.06 -6.03 25.41
C ALA A 134 22.40 -7.36 26.09
N LYS A 135 23.68 -7.55 26.45
CA LYS A 135 24.18 -8.83 27.01
C LYS A 135 23.55 -9.21 28.35
N ASP A 136 23.03 -8.24 29.09
CA ASP A 136 22.36 -8.42 30.37
C ASP A 136 20.85 -8.75 30.21
N GLY A 137 20.36 -8.84 28.97
CA GLY A 137 18.96 -9.15 28.65
C GLY A 137 18.03 -7.93 28.66
N ARG A 138 18.55 -6.73 28.96
CA ARG A 138 17.78 -5.48 28.88
C ARG A 138 17.96 -4.81 27.51
N GLY A 139 17.15 -3.78 27.23
CA GLY A 139 17.36 -2.94 26.05
C GLY A 139 18.75 -2.27 26.06
N HIS A 140 19.27 -1.91 24.89
CA HIS A 140 20.54 -1.18 24.77
C HIS A 140 20.43 0.19 25.42
N ARG A 141 21.54 0.68 25.98
CA ARG A 141 21.61 1.98 26.66
C ARG A 141 22.62 2.91 25.97
N GLU A 142 22.60 4.20 26.30
CA GLU A 142 23.49 5.16 25.64
C GLU A 142 24.97 4.86 25.89
N ASP A 143 25.30 4.21 27.01
CA ASP A 143 26.68 3.86 27.37
C ASP A 143 27.31 2.86 26.40
N ASP A 144 26.49 2.02 25.76
CA ASP A 144 26.93 0.97 24.85
C ASP A 144 27.23 1.48 23.44
N PHE A 145 26.98 2.77 23.16
CA PHE A 145 27.00 3.31 21.81
C PHE A 145 28.31 3.04 21.07
N LYS A 146 29.46 3.08 21.74
CA LYS A 146 30.77 2.83 21.10
C LYS A 146 30.88 1.44 20.48
N THR A 147 30.13 0.46 21.00
CA THR A 147 30.17 -0.93 20.54
C THR A 147 29.12 -1.27 19.47
N ARG A 148 28.24 -0.32 19.12
CA ARG A 148 27.17 -0.50 18.13
C ARG A 148 27.68 -0.89 16.74
N LYS A 149 26.89 -1.69 16.03
CA LYS A 149 27.19 -2.20 14.69
C LYS A 149 26.11 -1.75 13.70
N PRO A 150 26.43 -0.88 12.74
CA PRO A 150 25.50 -0.46 11.71
C PRO A 150 25.46 -1.47 10.54
N ALA A 151 24.32 -1.54 9.85
CA ALA A 151 24.29 -2.05 8.49
C ALA A 151 25.16 -1.19 7.55
N ARG A 152 25.54 -1.73 6.39
CA ARG A 152 26.42 -1.04 5.43
C ARG A 152 25.88 0.32 5.03
N LYS A 153 24.56 0.43 4.86
CA LYS A 153 23.84 1.66 4.54
C LYS A 153 24.04 2.77 5.58
N TYR A 154 24.11 2.43 6.86
CA TYR A 154 24.26 3.39 7.97
C TYR A 154 25.72 3.55 8.44
N ALA A 155 26.70 3.01 7.71
CA ALA A 155 28.11 3.12 8.07
C ALA A 155 28.63 4.57 7.95
N ASP A 156 28.21 5.29 6.91
CA ASP A 156 28.57 6.69 6.71
C ASP A 156 27.91 7.58 7.78
N LEU A 157 26.67 7.27 8.15
CA LEU A 157 25.96 7.93 9.25
C LEU A 157 26.72 7.80 10.56
N LYS A 158 27.13 6.57 10.94
CA LYS A 158 27.98 6.33 12.12
C LYS A 158 29.32 7.07 12.07
N THR A 159 29.89 7.19 10.87
CA THR A 159 31.16 7.91 10.67
C THR A 159 30.97 9.41 10.95
N ALA A 160 29.90 10.00 10.43
CA ALA A 160 29.56 11.40 10.67
C ALA A 160 29.25 11.67 12.15
N GLU A 161 28.51 10.78 12.83
CA GLU A 161 28.28 10.85 14.28
C GLU A 161 29.60 10.93 15.06
N THR A 162 30.57 10.08 14.71
CA THR A 162 31.89 10.06 15.38
C THR A 162 32.65 11.37 15.15
N GLN A 163 32.57 11.94 13.95
CA GLN A 163 33.20 13.22 13.62
C GLN A 163 32.58 14.37 14.40
N ILE A 164 31.24 14.43 14.50
CA ILE A 164 30.54 15.45 15.28
C ILE A 164 30.94 15.39 16.75
N LEU A 165 30.92 14.20 17.37
CA LEU A 165 31.35 14.06 18.77
C LEU A 165 32.81 14.44 19.00
N SER A 166 33.68 14.25 18.00
CA SER A 166 35.08 14.64 18.08
C SER A 166 35.33 16.14 17.92
N ALA A 167 34.34 16.89 17.42
CA ALA A 167 34.42 18.33 17.25
C ALA A 167 34.15 19.11 18.55
N ALA A 168 33.66 18.44 19.61
CA ALA A 168 33.45 19.05 20.92
C ALA A 168 34.74 19.68 21.46
N ARG A 169 34.66 20.93 21.93
CA ARG A 169 35.79 21.68 22.51
C ARG A 169 35.34 22.29 23.82
N ILE A 170 36.10 22.02 24.88
CA ILE A 170 35.85 22.53 26.22
C ILE A 170 35.71 24.06 26.17
N ASP A 171 34.64 24.58 26.77
CA ASP A 171 34.28 26.00 26.86
C ASP A 171 34.12 26.74 25.51
N GLN A 172 34.06 26.02 24.38
CA GLN A 172 33.94 26.61 23.04
C GLN A 172 32.76 26.06 22.24
N LEU A 173 32.62 24.73 22.18
CA LEU A 173 31.63 24.05 21.37
C LEU A 173 31.15 22.78 22.06
N GLU A 174 29.88 22.75 22.43
CA GLU A 174 29.18 21.56 22.88
C GLU A 174 28.54 20.86 21.68
N THR A 175 28.70 19.54 21.59
CA THR A 175 28.09 18.73 20.53
C THR A 175 27.23 17.64 21.14
N TYR A 176 25.98 17.57 20.70
CA TYR A 176 25.03 16.54 21.11
C TYR A 176 24.53 15.76 19.90
N LEU A 177 24.45 14.44 20.05
CA LEU A 177 23.81 13.55 19.11
C LEU A 177 22.55 12.98 19.75
N VAL A 178 21.41 13.20 19.10
CA VAL A 178 20.14 12.58 19.50
C VAL A 178 19.83 11.48 18.49
N ALA A 179 20.07 10.23 18.88
CA ALA A 179 19.70 9.05 18.11
C ALA A 179 18.22 8.77 18.30
N SER A 180 17.40 9.31 17.40
CA SER A 180 15.96 9.13 17.42
C SER A 180 15.57 7.72 16.96
N GLY A 181 14.50 7.20 17.55
CA GLY A 181 13.72 6.10 17.00
C GLY A 181 13.20 6.39 15.59
N LEU A 182 12.48 5.43 15.03
CA LEU A 182 11.64 5.65 13.85
C LEU A 182 10.61 6.72 14.20
N VAL A 183 10.68 7.85 13.50
CA VAL A 183 9.86 9.00 13.82
C VAL A 183 8.47 8.80 13.20
N TYR A 184 7.44 8.97 14.03
CA TYR A 184 6.04 8.96 13.58
C TYR A 184 5.35 10.29 13.87
N GLY A 185 4.28 10.56 13.14
CA GLY A 185 3.60 11.85 13.10
C GLY A 185 4.14 12.77 12.01
N GLY A 186 3.27 13.67 11.53
CA GLY A 186 3.50 14.54 10.41
C GLY A 186 3.52 13.87 9.05
N ALA A 187 3.83 14.68 8.03
CA ALA A 187 3.90 14.24 6.64
C ALA A 187 5.10 13.31 6.37
N GLN A 188 6.15 13.36 7.21
CA GLN A 188 7.44 12.69 6.99
C GLN A 188 7.67 11.54 7.97
N SER A 189 6.65 10.71 8.17
CA SER A 189 6.70 9.55 9.07
C SER A 189 7.44 8.36 8.45
N ASN A 190 8.32 7.71 9.22
CA ASN A 190 8.94 6.42 8.82
C ASN A 190 7.91 5.29 8.65
N LEU A 191 6.70 5.48 9.17
CA LEU A 191 5.59 4.53 9.07
C LEU A 191 4.61 4.88 7.95
N GLY A 192 4.91 5.89 7.13
CA GLY A 192 4.00 6.41 6.10
C GLY A 192 3.45 5.35 5.14
N LEU A 193 4.24 4.31 4.83
CA LEU A 193 3.80 3.17 4.02
C LEU A 193 2.57 2.46 4.62
N LEU A 194 2.58 2.24 5.94
CA LEU A 194 1.49 1.55 6.64
C LEU A 194 0.21 2.38 6.59
N PHE A 195 0.31 3.68 6.89
CA PHE A 195 -0.82 4.61 6.85
C PHE A 195 -1.39 4.74 5.42
N ARG A 196 -0.51 4.89 4.41
CA ARG A 196 -0.90 4.98 3.00
C ARG A 196 -1.63 3.72 2.55
N ASN A 197 -1.08 2.54 2.85
CA ASN A 197 -1.68 1.27 2.41
C ASN A 197 -3.03 1.02 3.08
N ALA A 198 -3.14 1.31 4.39
CA ALA A 198 -4.40 1.20 5.12
C ALA A 198 -5.47 2.16 4.58
N TRP A 199 -5.08 3.37 4.17
CA TRP A 199 -5.98 4.37 3.58
C TRP A 199 -6.43 4.03 2.15
N MET A 200 -5.50 3.56 1.31
CA MET A 200 -5.76 3.30 -0.12
C MET A 200 -6.52 2.02 -0.38
N TYR A 201 -6.35 1.00 0.47
CA TYR A 201 -6.94 -0.32 0.25
C TYR A 201 -7.78 -0.78 1.46
N PRO A 202 -8.78 0.01 1.89
CA PRO A 202 -9.54 -0.24 3.12
C PRO A 202 -10.33 -1.56 3.12
N ASP A 203 -10.66 -2.09 1.93
CA ASP A 203 -11.38 -3.36 1.79
C ASP A 203 -10.45 -4.59 1.76
N ARG A 204 -9.13 -4.39 1.66
CA ARG A 204 -8.12 -5.47 1.64
C ARG A 204 -7.48 -5.61 3.01
N ASP A 205 -7.02 -6.82 3.32
CA ASP A 205 -6.27 -7.07 4.53
C ASP A 205 -4.96 -6.28 4.51
N LEU A 206 -4.68 -5.55 5.60
CA LEU A 206 -3.49 -4.71 5.66
C LEU A 206 -2.23 -5.58 5.70
N ILE A 207 -1.36 -5.40 4.71
CA ILE A 207 -0.09 -6.11 4.61
C ILE A 207 0.84 -5.67 5.74
N VAL A 208 1.33 -6.64 6.53
CA VAL A 208 2.40 -6.43 7.50
C VAL A 208 3.73 -6.58 6.77
N PRO A 209 4.53 -5.51 6.60
CA PRO A 209 5.75 -5.56 5.79
C PRO A 209 6.87 -6.26 6.55
N SER A 210 6.83 -7.58 6.56
CA SER A 210 7.83 -8.46 7.18
C SER A 210 8.44 -9.36 6.11
N LEU A 211 9.66 -9.02 5.68
CA LEU A 211 10.31 -9.68 4.54
C LEU A 211 10.87 -11.07 4.91
N PRO A 212 10.88 -12.05 4.01
CA PRO A 212 11.53 -13.33 4.25
C PRO A 212 13.01 -13.15 4.65
N GLY A 213 13.43 -13.79 5.74
CA GLY A 213 14.81 -13.71 6.25
C GLY A 213 15.08 -12.54 7.21
N CYS A 214 14.07 -11.75 7.59
CA CYS A 214 14.18 -10.84 8.72
C CYS A 214 14.37 -11.61 10.05
N ALA A 215 14.93 -10.94 11.06
CA ALA A 215 15.32 -11.59 12.32
C ALA A 215 14.13 -12.18 13.09
N VAL A 216 12.96 -11.56 12.94
CA VAL A 216 11.70 -11.99 13.56
C VAL A 216 10.63 -11.99 12.47
N PRO A 217 10.08 -13.16 12.09
CA PRO A 217 9.10 -13.25 11.01
C PRO A 217 7.73 -12.71 11.43
N ARG A 218 6.85 -12.52 10.45
CA ARG A 218 5.43 -12.17 10.62
C ARG A 218 5.18 -10.88 11.43
N GLY A 219 6.14 -9.95 11.44
CA GLY A 219 6.02 -8.65 12.09
C GLY A 219 6.03 -8.65 13.62
N GLU A 220 6.50 -9.70 14.29
CA GLU A 220 6.64 -9.71 15.77
C GLU A 220 7.84 -8.90 16.27
N ASN A 221 8.53 -8.20 15.37
CA ASN A 221 9.64 -7.35 15.73
C ASN A 221 9.19 -6.11 16.50
N LEU A 222 9.90 -5.83 17.59
CA LEU A 222 9.88 -4.56 18.31
C LEU A 222 10.62 -3.47 17.52
N LEU A 223 9.91 -2.39 17.21
CA LEU A 223 10.44 -1.22 16.51
C LEU A 223 10.70 -0.11 17.52
N PRO A 224 11.94 0.43 17.59
CA PRO A 224 12.22 1.59 18.43
C PRO A 224 11.69 2.85 17.75
N MET A 225 10.64 3.46 18.30
CA MET A 225 9.91 4.58 17.69
C MET A 225 9.92 5.82 18.60
N ILE A 226 9.59 6.99 18.04
CA ILE A 226 9.34 8.21 18.81
C ILE A 226 8.41 9.16 18.05
N SER A 227 7.53 9.86 18.75
CA SER A 227 6.72 10.92 18.16
C SER A 227 7.58 12.10 17.68
N VAL A 228 7.23 12.67 16.54
CA VAL A 228 7.83 13.93 16.07
C VAL A 228 7.61 15.08 17.05
N TYR A 229 6.49 15.09 17.77
CA TYR A 229 6.13 16.12 18.74
C TYR A 229 6.98 16.01 20.00
N ASP A 230 7.13 14.80 20.54
CA ASP A 230 7.98 14.54 21.71
C ASP A 230 9.47 14.77 21.38
N LEU A 231 9.90 14.36 20.19
CA LEU A 231 11.26 14.61 19.71
C LEU A 231 11.55 16.11 19.56
N ALA A 232 10.60 16.89 19.04
CA ALA A 232 10.72 18.34 18.92
C ALA A 232 10.82 19.01 20.29
N LEU A 233 9.93 18.65 21.23
CA LEU A 233 9.94 19.15 22.60
C LEU A 233 11.29 18.89 23.28
N PHE A 234 11.74 17.62 23.25
CA PHE A 234 13.02 17.24 23.85
C PHE A 234 14.20 18.00 23.22
N THR A 235 14.25 18.07 21.90
CA THR A 235 15.34 18.72 21.18
C THR A 235 15.37 20.24 21.43
N ALA A 236 14.20 20.88 21.52
CA ALA A 236 14.09 22.29 21.89
C ALA A 236 14.58 22.52 23.33
N ARG A 237 14.21 21.64 24.28
CA ARG A 237 14.71 21.71 25.66
C ARG A 237 16.20 21.44 25.74
N LEU A 238 16.75 20.58 24.87
CA LEU A 238 18.20 20.33 24.79
C LEU A 238 18.95 21.53 24.24
N ALA A 239 18.35 22.25 23.29
CA ALA A 239 18.91 23.48 22.77
C ALA A 239 19.03 24.57 23.84
N THR A 240 18.08 24.63 24.78
CA THR A 240 17.98 25.73 25.75
C THR A 240 18.64 25.40 27.09
N ASN A 241 18.52 24.17 27.58
CA ASN A 241 18.91 23.75 28.93
C ASN A 241 19.93 22.59 28.94
N ALA A 242 20.82 22.54 27.95
CA ALA A 242 21.81 21.46 27.76
C ALA A 242 22.67 21.12 29.00
N GLY A 243 22.93 22.11 29.87
CA GLY A 243 23.79 21.95 31.06
C GLY A 243 23.31 20.91 32.09
N ALA A 244 22.06 20.47 32.00
CA ALA A 244 21.52 19.39 32.83
C ALA A 244 21.92 17.98 32.34
N VAL A 245 22.37 17.83 31.10
CA VAL A 245 22.61 16.53 30.46
C VAL A 245 24.07 16.13 30.53
N SER A 246 24.35 14.96 31.10
CA SER A 246 25.72 14.44 31.29
C SER A 246 26.29 13.70 30.07
N LYS A 247 25.45 13.25 29.14
CA LYS A 247 25.84 12.43 27.99
C LYS A 247 25.67 13.18 26.68
N ASN A 248 26.64 13.05 25.78
CA ASN A 248 26.62 13.71 24.47
C ASN A 248 25.97 12.84 23.38
N TYR A 249 25.80 11.54 23.60
CA TYR A 249 25.04 10.64 22.73
C TYR A 249 23.79 10.21 23.50
N ILE A 250 22.63 10.55 22.97
CA ILE A 250 21.33 10.43 23.63
C ILE A 250 20.46 9.53 22.75
N ILE A 251 19.79 8.55 23.35
CA ILE A 251 18.84 7.70 22.65
C ILE A 251 17.44 8.23 22.94
N ALA A 252 16.66 8.48 21.89
CA ALA A 252 15.32 9.05 22.00
C ALA A 252 14.29 8.09 21.40
N THR A 253 13.68 7.26 22.25
CA THR A 253 12.63 6.30 21.91
C THR A 253 11.52 6.34 22.94
N ASP A 254 10.27 6.10 22.53
CA ASP A 254 9.14 5.93 23.43
C ASP A 254 9.24 4.61 24.22
N LEU A 255 8.54 4.56 25.35
CA LEU A 255 8.58 3.42 26.27
C LEU A 255 7.76 2.24 25.73
N ALA A 256 6.62 2.52 25.08
CA ALA A 256 5.74 1.51 24.49
C ALA A 256 6.41 0.68 23.38
N SER A 257 7.45 1.20 22.72
CA SER A 257 8.27 0.46 21.73
C SER A 257 8.91 -0.82 22.28
N GLN A 258 9.04 -0.95 23.60
CA GLN A 258 9.58 -2.17 24.22
C GLN A 258 8.56 -3.33 24.21
N THR A 259 7.27 -3.05 24.05
CA THR A 259 6.17 -4.03 24.16
C THR A 259 5.29 -4.10 22.92
N THR A 260 5.34 -3.08 22.06
CA THR A 260 4.53 -2.95 20.85
C THR A 260 5.28 -3.50 19.64
N THR A 261 4.69 -4.47 18.95
CA THR A 261 5.27 -5.05 17.72
C THR A 261 4.79 -4.32 16.46
N LEU A 262 5.50 -4.50 15.35
CA LEU A 262 5.02 -4.04 14.03
C LEU A 262 3.64 -4.64 13.69
N ARG A 263 3.39 -5.90 14.04
CA ARG A 263 2.09 -6.55 13.87
C ARG A 263 1.01 -5.83 14.66
N ASP A 264 1.25 -5.54 15.94
CA ASP A 264 0.26 -4.84 16.80
C ASP A 264 -0.14 -3.49 16.18
N LEU A 265 0.82 -2.74 15.64
CA LEU A 265 0.55 -1.48 14.93
C LEU A 265 -0.30 -1.69 13.68
N CYS A 266 -0.02 -2.73 12.88
CA CYS A 266 -0.81 -3.04 11.70
C CYS A 266 -2.23 -3.46 12.07
N VAL A 267 -2.42 -4.21 13.17
CA VAL A 267 -3.77 -4.53 13.68
C VAL A 267 -4.51 -3.25 14.08
N GLY A 268 -3.88 -2.38 14.89
CA GLY A 268 -4.49 -1.11 15.31
C GLY A 268 -4.85 -0.22 14.12
N LEU A 269 -3.96 -0.11 13.13
CA LEU A 269 -4.22 0.65 11.90
C LEU A 269 -5.37 0.03 11.11
N SER A 270 -5.42 -1.30 11.03
CA SER A 270 -6.44 -1.99 10.27
C SER A 270 -7.83 -1.84 10.89
N VAL A 271 -7.92 -1.87 12.23
CA VAL A 271 -9.17 -1.60 12.97
C VAL A 271 -9.70 -0.19 12.69
N LEU A 272 -8.82 0.80 12.60
CA LEU A 272 -9.22 2.20 12.46
C LEU A 272 -9.54 2.57 11.00
N LEU A 273 -8.68 2.15 10.07
CA LEU A 273 -8.66 2.60 8.67
C LEU A 273 -9.09 1.55 7.64
N SER A 274 -9.18 0.26 7.97
CA SER A 274 -9.54 -0.77 6.99
C SER A 274 -10.58 -1.74 7.52
N ASN A 275 -10.44 -3.01 7.16
CA ASN A 275 -11.40 -4.09 7.42
C ASN A 275 -11.11 -4.87 8.71
N SER A 276 -10.28 -4.34 9.61
CA SER A 276 -9.81 -4.99 10.85
C SER A 276 -9.01 -6.27 10.68
N ARG A 277 -8.60 -6.62 9.45
CA ARG A 277 -7.80 -7.81 9.13
C ARG A 277 -6.40 -7.43 8.66
N ILE A 278 -5.46 -8.34 8.86
CA ILE A 278 -4.06 -8.17 8.47
C ILE A 278 -3.53 -9.39 7.72
N CYS A 279 -2.58 -9.16 6.81
CA CYS A 279 -1.87 -10.20 6.10
C CYS A 279 -0.40 -10.18 6.52
N TYR A 280 0.03 -11.17 7.31
CA TYR A 280 1.41 -11.31 7.79
C TYR A 280 2.17 -12.48 7.15
N SER A 281 1.50 -13.25 6.28
CA SER A 281 2.10 -14.32 5.48
C SER A 281 2.09 -13.88 4.03
N LEU A 282 3.17 -13.23 3.61
CA LEU A 282 3.27 -12.62 2.29
C LEU A 282 3.48 -13.67 1.19
N THR A 283 2.84 -13.46 0.04
CA THR A 283 3.14 -14.22 -1.18
C THR A 283 4.44 -13.72 -1.82
N ASP A 284 5.05 -14.53 -2.69
CA ASP A 284 6.27 -14.13 -3.41
C ASP A 284 6.07 -12.82 -4.20
N GLU A 285 4.88 -12.62 -4.78
CA GLU A 285 4.52 -11.38 -5.48
C GLU A 285 4.49 -10.15 -4.55
N GLN A 286 3.93 -10.29 -3.36
CA GLN A 286 3.88 -9.20 -2.37
C GLN A 286 5.27 -8.87 -1.82
N VAL A 287 6.13 -9.89 -1.67
CA VAL A 287 7.52 -9.70 -1.28
C VAL A 287 8.28 -8.97 -2.38
N ASP A 288 8.11 -9.38 -3.64
CA ASP A 288 8.73 -8.72 -4.78
C ASP A 288 8.25 -7.27 -4.91
N ASP A 289 6.96 -6.98 -4.69
CA ASP A 289 6.40 -5.63 -4.67
C ASP A 289 7.10 -4.74 -3.61
N LEU A 290 7.22 -5.22 -2.37
CA LEU A 290 7.93 -4.52 -1.29
C LEU A 290 9.43 -4.33 -1.55
N LEU A 291 10.07 -5.20 -2.33
CA LEU A 291 11.50 -5.13 -2.63
C LEU A 291 11.84 -4.29 -3.86
N VAL A 292 10.93 -4.25 -4.84
CA VAL A 292 11.18 -3.64 -6.15
C VAL A 292 10.50 -2.28 -6.28
N ASN A 293 9.27 -2.14 -5.80
CA ASN A 293 8.47 -0.93 -6.02
C ASN A 293 8.56 0.05 -4.86
N GLU A 294 8.83 -0.43 -3.64
CA GLU A 294 9.01 0.43 -2.47
C GLU A 294 10.49 0.77 -2.22
N ASP A 295 10.73 1.99 -1.72
CA ASP A 295 12.07 2.44 -1.38
C ASP A 295 12.64 1.66 -0.17
N ASP A 296 13.90 1.23 -0.25
CA ASP A 296 14.60 0.55 0.85
C ASP A 296 14.74 1.46 2.10
N ASP A 297 14.66 2.79 1.94
CA ASP A 297 14.59 3.76 3.04
C ASP A 297 13.26 3.68 3.82
N VAL A 298 12.23 3.07 3.24
CA VAL A 298 10.91 2.90 3.84
C VAL A 298 10.74 1.49 4.40
N VAL A 299 11.06 0.45 3.62
CA VAL A 299 10.84 -0.95 4.04
C VAL A 299 11.94 -1.45 4.98
N GLY A 300 13.19 -1.08 4.73
CA GLY A 300 14.36 -1.54 5.50
C GLY A 300 14.27 -1.23 7.00
N PRO A 301 13.90 -0.01 7.42
CA PRO A 301 13.71 0.32 8.84
C PRO A 301 12.64 -0.52 9.55
N LEU A 302 11.59 -0.97 8.83
CA LEU A 302 10.52 -1.79 9.39
C LEU A 302 10.96 -3.24 9.69
N GLN A 303 12.13 -3.67 9.20
CA GLN A 303 12.66 -5.02 9.44
C GLN A 303 13.53 -5.11 10.72
N VAL A 304 13.72 -4.00 11.42
CA VAL A 304 14.60 -3.94 12.59
C VAL A 304 13.94 -4.58 13.81
N HIS A 305 14.73 -5.28 14.62
CA HIS A 305 14.29 -5.82 15.91
C HIS A 305 15.29 -5.45 16.99
N ILE A 306 15.12 -4.26 17.58
CA ILE A 306 16.05 -3.69 18.58
C ILE A 306 15.26 -2.98 19.66
N CYS A 307 15.59 -3.30 20.91
CA CYS A 307 15.01 -2.68 22.10
C CYS A 307 16.03 -1.73 22.73
N PHE A 308 15.58 -0.55 23.13
CA PHE A 308 16.36 0.40 23.91
C PHE A 308 15.73 0.57 25.28
N ASP A 309 16.59 0.58 26.29
CA ASP A 309 16.20 0.83 27.67
C ASP A 309 16.54 2.29 27.99
N VAL A 310 15.53 3.09 28.29
CA VAL A 310 15.62 4.51 28.61
C VAL A 310 15.19 4.66 30.07
N PRO A 311 16.12 4.51 31.05
CA PRO A 311 15.72 4.43 32.45
C PRO A 311 15.30 5.79 32.99
N ASN A 312 14.14 5.85 33.65
CA ASN A 312 13.50 7.09 34.11
C ASN A 312 14.40 8.03 34.93
N GLU A 313 15.39 7.52 35.67
CA GLU A 313 16.24 8.36 36.52
C GLU A 313 17.54 8.85 35.84
N THR A 314 18.01 8.14 34.80
CA THR A 314 19.36 8.33 34.26
C THR A 314 19.39 8.73 32.78
N ALA A 315 18.28 8.57 32.07
CA ALA A 315 18.19 8.95 30.68
C ALA A 315 18.13 10.48 30.52
N ALA A 316 18.77 10.99 29.49
CA ALA A 316 18.73 12.42 29.20
C ALA A 316 17.29 12.92 28.92
N LEU A 317 16.44 12.05 28.34
CA LEU A 317 15.04 12.34 28.03
C LEU A 317 14.25 12.77 29.27
N THR A 318 14.41 12.07 30.40
CA THR A 318 13.66 12.32 31.63
C THR A 318 14.37 13.30 32.57
N GLN A 319 15.69 13.47 32.45
CA GLN A 319 16.43 14.48 33.20
C GLN A 319 16.11 15.91 32.75
N LEU A 320 15.78 16.08 31.48
CA LEU A 320 15.62 17.39 30.87
C LEU A 320 14.16 17.84 30.76
N VAL A 321 13.26 16.88 30.57
CA VAL A 321 11.83 17.11 30.40
C VAL A 321 11.10 16.14 31.34
N PRO A 322 10.27 16.67 32.27
CA PRO A 322 9.38 15.84 33.08
C PRO A 322 8.49 14.98 32.19
N VAL A 323 8.16 13.78 32.66
CA VAL A 323 7.42 12.81 31.83
C VAL A 323 6.02 13.32 31.48
N GLU A 324 5.43 14.12 32.37
CA GLU A 324 4.10 14.71 32.22
C GLU A 324 4.04 15.83 31.16
N GLU A 325 5.18 16.41 30.79
CA GLU A 325 5.26 17.41 29.71
C GLU A 325 5.29 16.76 28.32
N TYR A 326 5.69 15.49 28.23
CA TYR A 326 5.64 14.77 26.97
C TYR A 326 4.20 14.44 26.58
N MET A 327 3.94 14.43 25.29
CA MET A 327 2.63 14.14 24.75
C MET A 327 2.36 12.63 24.76
N HIS A 328 3.27 11.83 24.19
CA HIS A 328 3.02 10.40 23.96
C HIS A 328 4.22 9.48 24.27
N ILE A 329 5.25 9.98 24.96
CA ILE A 329 6.50 9.22 25.19
C ILE A 329 6.29 7.90 25.98
N GLU A 330 5.32 7.85 26.89
CA GLU A 330 5.03 6.64 27.67
C GLU A 330 4.12 5.68 26.90
N THR A 331 3.00 6.20 26.39
CA THR A 331 1.93 5.40 25.77
C THR A 331 2.18 5.01 24.31
N GLY A 332 3.09 5.71 23.63
CA GLY A 332 3.52 5.48 22.25
C GLY A 332 2.44 5.67 21.18
N LEU A 333 2.73 5.10 20.00
CA LEU A 333 1.89 5.24 18.80
C LEU A 333 0.56 4.47 18.90
N LEU A 334 0.59 3.20 19.30
CA LEU A 334 -0.60 2.32 19.24
C LEU A 334 -1.78 2.88 20.04
N SER A 335 -1.52 3.35 21.26
CA SER A 335 -2.53 3.93 22.16
C SER A 335 -3.13 5.23 21.62
N ASN A 336 -2.37 5.99 20.82
CA ASN A 336 -2.73 7.31 20.32
C ASN A 336 -2.97 7.32 18.81
N LEU A 337 -3.25 6.15 18.22
CA LEU A 337 -3.29 5.99 16.78
C LEU A 337 -4.35 6.87 16.11
N ALA A 338 -5.49 7.10 16.76
CA ALA A 338 -6.54 8.00 16.26
C ALA A 338 -6.04 9.43 16.04
N PHE A 339 -5.22 9.95 16.96
CA PHE A 339 -4.58 11.25 16.81
C PHE A 339 -3.63 11.26 15.60
N TYR A 340 -2.75 10.26 15.49
CA TYR A 340 -1.77 10.21 14.40
C TYR A 340 -2.38 9.92 13.03
N VAL A 341 -3.53 9.27 12.96
CA VAL A 341 -4.30 9.13 11.73
C VAL A 341 -4.85 10.49 11.29
N GLN A 342 -5.42 11.28 12.21
CA GLN A 342 -5.88 12.63 11.88
C GLN A 342 -4.71 13.55 11.48
N ASP A 343 -3.59 13.44 12.18
CA ASP A 343 -2.34 14.13 11.85
C ASP A 343 -1.83 13.74 10.45
N PHE A 344 -1.88 12.46 10.10
CA PHE A 344 -1.55 11.98 8.75
C PHE A 344 -2.49 12.55 7.69
N ILE A 345 -3.81 12.52 7.93
CA ILE A 345 -4.83 13.09 7.03
C ILE A 345 -4.57 14.58 6.81
N ALA A 346 -4.35 15.34 7.88
CA ALA A 346 -4.09 16.78 7.81
C ALA A 346 -2.76 17.10 7.12
N SER A 347 -1.70 16.37 7.45
CA SER A 347 -0.35 16.64 6.91
C SER A 347 -0.19 16.25 5.44
N MET A 348 -0.94 15.25 4.98
CA MET A 348 -0.98 14.82 3.57
C MET A 348 -2.07 15.54 2.75
N ASP A 349 -2.84 16.46 3.35
CA ASP A 349 -3.98 17.16 2.74
C ASP A 349 -5.03 16.17 2.17
N LEU A 350 -5.31 15.09 2.89
CA LEU A 350 -6.27 14.08 2.42
C LEU A 350 -7.68 14.62 2.57
N ARG A 351 -8.35 14.83 1.43
CA ARG A 351 -9.66 15.46 1.33
C ARG A 351 -10.66 14.48 0.71
N PRO A 352 -11.23 13.55 1.50
CA PRO A 352 -12.25 12.63 0.99
C PRO A 352 -13.49 13.40 0.54
N LEU A 353 -13.93 13.14 -0.68
CA LEU A 353 -15.11 13.77 -1.27
C LEU A 353 -16.35 12.95 -0.94
N LYS A 354 -17.17 13.43 -0.01
CA LYS A 354 -18.45 12.83 0.41
C LYS A 354 -19.56 13.61 -0.25
N THR A 355 -19.94 13.16 -1.44
CA THR A 355 -20.78 13.91 -2.38
C THR A 355 -22.18 13.32 -2.44
N VAL A 356 -23.19 14.16 -2.31
CA VAL A 356 -24.60 13.80 -2.52
C VAL A 356 -25.13 14.57 -3.73
N ILE A 357 -25.73 13.86 -4.68
CA ILE A 357 -26.27 14.47 -5.91
C ILE A 357 -27.78 14.25 -5.96
N LEU A 358 -28.53 15.34 -5.89
CA LEU A 358 -29.99 15.35 -5.84
C LEU A 358 -30.55 16.04 -7.07
N GLY A 359 -31.82 15.75 -7.36
CA GLY A 359 -32.55 16.39 -8.44
C GLY A 359 -33.77 15.58 -8.88
N PRO A 360 -34.68 16.19 -9.67
CA PRO A 360 -35.90 15.55 -10.13
C PRO A 360 -35.60 14.34 -11.04
N PRO A 361 -36.59 13.47 -11.31
CA PRO A 361 -36.43 12.38 -12.27
C PRO A 361 -35.99 12.91 -13.65
N ARG A 362 -35.08 12.20 -14.32
CA ARG A 362 -34.55 12.51 -15.66
C ARG A 362 -33.74 13.82 -15.81
N VAL A 363 -33.41 14.49 -14.70
CA VAL A 363 -32.55 15.70 -14.74
C VAL A 363 -31.12 15.42 -15.17
N GLY A 364 -30.62 14.20 -15.00
CA GLY A 364 -29.24 13.82 -15.33
C GLY A 364 -28.33 13.53 -14.12
N LYS A 365 -28.90 13.45 -12.91
CA LYS A 365 -28.14 13.15 -11.68
C LYS A 365 -27.27 11.88 -11.77
N SER A 366 -27.82 10.74 -12.20
CA SER A 366 -27.06 9.49 -12.30
C SER A 366 -25.90 9.57 -13.30
N TRP A 367 -26.07 10.31 -14.41
CA TRP A 367 -24.98 10.56 -15.35
C TRP A 367 -23.86 11.39 -14.72
N LEU A 368 -24.22 12.43 -13.96
CA LEU A 368 -23.25 13.25 -13.24
C LEU A 368 -22.54 12.42 -12.16
N SER A 369 -23.28 11.60 -11.41
CA SER A 369 -22.77 10.70 -10.39
C SER A 369 -21.73 9.73 -10.97
N GLU A 370 -22.07 9.03 -12.05
CA GLU A 370 -21.14 8.13 -12.76
C GLU A 370 -19.90 8.85 -13.29
N ARG A 371 -20.05 10.07 -13.76
CA ARG A 371 -18.93 10.87 -14.27
C ARG A 371 -17.98 11.27 -13.14
N LEU A 372 -18.51 11.79 -12.04
CA LEU A 372 -17.70 12.22 -10.89
C LEU A 372 -17.01 11.03 -10.20
N THR A 373 -17.69 9.89 -10.09
CA THR A 373 -17.08 8.62 -9.65
C THR A 373 -15.85 8.27 -10.48
N LYS A 374 -15.91 8.37 -11.81
CA LYS A 374 -14.76 8.07 -12.70
C LYS A 374 -13.66 9.13 -12.64
N GLU A 375 -14.02 10.39 -12.42
CA GLU A 375 -13.07 11.50 -12.46
C GLU A 375 -12.29 11.66 -11.16
N TYR A 376 -12.93 11.40 -10.02
CA TYR A 376 -12.35 11.49 -8.69
C TYR A 376 -12.07 10.12 -8.06
N TYR A 377 -12.34 9.01 -8.78
CA TYR A 377 -12.11 7.62 -8.35
C TYR A 377 -12.86 7.24 -7.07
N LEU A 378 -14.10 7.71 -6.94
CA LEU A 378 -14.95 7.51 -5.77
C LEU A 378 -15.97 6.38 -6.00
N PRO A 379 -16.35 5.60 -4.97
CA PRO A 379 -17.41 4.61 -5.10
C PRO A 379 -18.76 5.28 -5.42
N LEU A 380 -19.49 4.72 -6.40
CA LEU A 380 -20.86 5.11 -6.73
C LEU A 380 -21.84 4.36 -5.82
N LEU A 381 -22.57 5.11 -4.99
CA LEU A 381 -23.56 4.57 -4.08
C LEU A 381 -24.96 4.77 -4.66
N THR A 382 -25.58 3.65 -5.00
CA THR A 382 -27.00 3.49 -5.34
C THR A 382 -27.53 2.34 -4.50
N VAL A 383 -28.86 2.21 -4.35
CA VAL A 383 -29.42 1.05 -3.63
C VAL A 383 -28.95 -0.26 -4.28
N ASP A 384 -28.92 -0.32 -5.61
CA ASP A 384 -28.50 -1.50 -6.37
C ASP A 384 -27.03 -1.85 -6.12
N THR A 385 -26.13 -0.87 -6.26
CA THR A 385 -24.68 -1.11 -6.09
C THR A 385 -24.34 -1.55 -4.68
N VAL A 386 -25.03 -1.02 -3.66
CA VAL A 386 -24.82 -1.40 -2.27
C VAL A 386 -25.41 -2.78 -1.94
N LEU A 387 -26.56 -3.14 -2.53
CA LEU A 387 -27.12 -4.49 -2.43
C LEU A 387 -26.19 -5.54 -3.06
N ASP A 388 -25.70 -5.27 -4.26
CA ASP A 388 -24.78 -6.16 -4.97
C ASP A 388 -23.52 -6.41 -4.15
N GLU A 389 -22.96 -5.37 -3.53
CA GLU A 389 -21.79 -5.48 -2.66
C GLU A 389 -22.08 -6.30 -1.40
N LEU A 390 -23.21 -6.05 -0.73
CA LEU A 390 -23.60 -6.76 0.48
C LEU A 390 -23.68 -8.28 0.26
N PHE A 391 -24.13 -8.71 -0.92
CA PHE A 391 -24.26 -10.12 -1.29
C PHE A 391 -23.03 -10.71 -2.01
N ALA A 392 -22.19 -9.89 -2.65
CA ALA A 392 -20.97 -10.35 -3.30
C ALA A 392 -19.98 -11.00 -2.33
N GLY A 393 -19.93 -10.53 -1.07
CA GLY A 393 -19.04 -11.05 -0.02
C GLY A 393 -19.23 -12.53 0.36
N ILE A 394 -20.20 -13.23 -0.22
CA ILE A 394 -20.49 -14.65 0.04
C ILE A 394 -19.70 -15.59 -0.89
N LYS A 395 -19.42 -15.18 -2.13
CA LYS A 395 -18.82 -16.08 -3.14
C LYS A 395 -17.38 -16.51 -2.80
N THR A 396 -16.64 -15.67 -2.09
CA THR A 396 -15.25 -15.92 -1.67
C THR A 396 -15.13 -16.83 -0.44
N ILE A 397 -16.16 -16.90 0.42
CA ILE A 397 -16.11 -17.69 1.66
C ILE A 397 -16.46 -19.16 1.38
N ASP A 398 -17.44 -19.44 0.53
CA ASP A 398 -17.84 -20.82 0.21
C ASP A 398 -16.82 -21.55 -0.69
N GLN A 399 -16.06 -20.85 -1.53
CA GLN A 399 -15.11 -21.46 -2.47
C GLN A 399 -13.76 -21.88 -1.86
N GLN A 400 -13.44 -21.49 -0.63
CA GLN A 400 -12.20 -21.90 0.06
C GLN A 400 -12.38 -23.15 0.93
N SER A 401 -13.59 -23.73 1.00
CA SER A 401 -13.88 -24.92 1.84
C SER A 401 -13.97 -26.24 1.06
N ALA A 402 -13.62 -26.25 -0.22
CA ALA A 402 -13.73 -27.45 -1.08
C ALA A 402 -12.50 -27.65 -1.99
N ASP A 403 -11.30 -27.74 -1.39
CA ASP A 403 -10.18 -28.42 -2.05
C ASP A 403 -9.96 -29.80 -1.42
N GLU A 404 -10.43 -30.82 -2.13
CA GLU A 404 -10.12 -32.22 -1.90
C GLU A 404 -8.66 -32.47 -2.30
N ASN A 405 -7.69 -32.14 -1.44
CA ASN A 405 -6.38 -32.81 -1.40
C ASN A 405 -5.65 -32.47 -0.10
N GLY A 406 -5.49 -33.49 0.75
CA GLY A 406 -4.89 -33.38 2.07
C GLY A 406 -3.38 -33.13 2.04
N GLU A 407 -2.99 -31.87 1.88
CA GLU A 407 -1.75 -31.34 2.45
C GLU A 407 -2.13 -30.30 3.51
N ALA A 408 -1.57 -30.45 4.71
CA ALA A 408 -1.82 -29.57 5.84
C ALA A 408 -1.21 -28.19 5.58
N VAL A 409 -1.95 -27.34 4.86
CA VAL A 409 -1.80 -25.90 4.93
C VAL A 409 -2.19 -25.50 6.34
N ALA A 410 -1.26 -24.84 7.05
CA ALA A 410 -1.49 -24.33 8.38
C ALA A 410 -2.79 -23.51 8.38
N THR A 411 -3.75 -23.96 9.19
CA THR A 411 -4.93 -23.18 9.57
C THR A 411 -4.51 -21.74 9.89
N PRO A 412 -5.18 -20.71 9.34
CA PRO A 412 -5.01 -19.36 9.87
C PRO A 412 -5.37 -19.45 11.35
N GLU A 413 -4.39 -19.20 12.23
CA GLU A 413 -4.69 -18.99 13.64
C GLU A 413 -5.67 -17.82 13.72
N GLU A 414 -6.77 -18.07 14.43
CA GLU A 414 -7.90 -17.18 14.62
C GLU A 414 -7.40 -15.78 14.97
N SER A 415 -7.68 -14.82 14.09
CA SER A 415 -7.53 -13.40 14.40
C SER A 415 -8.62 -13.02 15.41
N PRO A 416 -8.39 -12.10 16.37
CA PRO A 416 -9.33 -11.84 17.48
C PRO A 416 -10.66 -11.15 17.10
N SER A 417 -11.09 -11.16 15.84
CA SER A 417 -12.22 -10.32 15.38
C SER A 417 -13.13 -10.96 14.32
N ASP A 418 -13.23 -12.29 14.24
CA ASP A 418 -14.26 -12.96 13.43
C ASP A 418 -15.68 -12.86 14.03
N GLU A 419 -15.93 -11.87 14.90
CA GLU A 419 -17.26 -11.34 15.13
C GLU A 419 -17.71 -10.55 13.89
N VAL A 420 -18.15 -11.28 12.87
CA VAL A 420 -18.96 -10.69 11.80
C VAL A 420 -20.13 -9.99 12.47
N ASP A 421 -20.12 -8.64 12.43
CA ASP A 421 -21.09 -7.73 13.06
C ASP A 421 -22.50 -8.34 12.96
N GLU A 422 -23.08 -8.78 14.09
CA GLU A 422 -24.38 -9.47 14.13
C GLU A 422 -25.48 -8.63 13.47
N GLU A 423 -25.32 -7.31 13.51
CA GLU A 423 -26.16 -6.34 12.80
C GLU A 423 -26.14 -6.54 11.28
N VAL A 424 -24.97 -6.79 10.69
CA VAL A 424 -24.82 -7.03 9.24
C VAL A 424 -25.42 -8.39 8.87
N LYS A 425 -25.28 -9.41 9.72
CA LYS A 425 -25.96 -10.70 9.50
C LYS A 425 -27.47 -10.54 9.48
N LYS A 426 -28.02 -9.82 10.47
CA LYS A 426 -29.46 -9.55 10.56
C LYS A 426 -29.96 -8.76 9.34
N LEU A 427 -29.27 -7.69 8.96
CA LEU A 427 -29.61 -6.89 7.77
C LEU A 427 -29.61 -7.76 6.49
N ARG A 428 -28.64 -8.66 6.35
CA ARG A 428 -28.57 -9.61 5.22
C ARG A 428 -29.72 -10.61 5.21
N GLU A 429 -30.17 -11.08 6.37
CA GLU A 429 -31.31 -12.00 6.47
C GLU A 429 -32.61 -11.30 6.06
N GLU A 430 -32.86 -10.11 6.59
CA GLU A 430 -34.03 -9.30 6.26
C GLU A 430 -34.09 -8.96 4.75
N LEU A 431 -32.94 -8.59 4.15
CA LEU A 431 -32.86 -8.30 2.71
C LEU A 431 -32.97 -9.57 1.83
N ARG A 432 -32.50 -10.74 2.28
CA ARG A 432 -32.71 -12.00 1.57
C ARG A 432 -34.18 -12.40 1.53
N ASP A 433 -34.90 -12.19 2.62
CA ASP A 433 -36.33 -12.47 2.67
C ASP A 433 -37.11 -11.51 1.78
N TRP A 434 -36.70 -10.24 1.70
CA TRP A 434 -37.22 -9.32 0.69
C TRP A 434 -36.94 -9.82 -0.75
N GLN A 435 -35.70 -10.19 -1.08
CA GLN A 435 -35.33 -10.67 -2.42
C GLN A 435 -36.18 -11.87 -2.86
N LYS A 436 -36.40 -12.86 -1.99
CA LYS A 436 -37.27 -14.02 -2.31
C LYS A 436 -38.72 -13.60 -2.61
N THR A 437 -39.24 -12.60 -1.91
CA THR A 437 -40.59 -12.06 -2.19
C THR A 437 -40.63 -11.20 -3.46
N ALA A 438 -39.50 -10.61 -3.84
CA ALA A 438 -39.32 -9.82 -5.05
C ALA A 438 -39.05 -10.68 -6.30
N GLU A 439 -38.41 -11.84 -6.20
CA GLU A 439 -38.26 -12.74 -7.36
C GLU A 439 -39.61 -13.28 -7.88
N GLY A 440 -40.62 -13.38 -7.00
CA GLY A 440 -41.99 -13.77 -7.36
C GLY A 440 -42.90 -12.63 -7.84
N THR A 441 -42.50 -11.37 -7.68
CA THR A 441 -43.32 -10.18 -7.95
C THR A 441 -42.42 -9.13 -8.59
N ARG A 442 -42.68 -8.60 -9.81
CA ARG A 442 -41.83 -7.57 -10.48
C ARG A 442 -41.65 -6.28 -9.64
N LYS A 443 -40.90 -6.35 -8.54
CA LYS A 443 -40.64 -5.27 -7.59
C LYS A 443 -39.27 -4.71 -7.90
N SER A 444 -39.21 -3.40 -8.05
CA SER A 444 -37.97 -2.65 -8.24
C SER A 444 -37.28 -2.46 -6.89
N THR A 445 -35.99 -2.11 -6.88
CA THR A 445 -35.33 -1.62 -5.65
C THR A 445 -35.95 -0.34 -5.11
N LEU A 446 -36.73 0.36 -5.94
CA LEU A 446 -37.61 1.47 -5.55
C LEU A 446 -38.77 1.04 -4.63
N ASP A 447 -39.13 -0.24 -4.60
CA ASP A 447 -40.15 -0.80 -3.71
C ASP A 447 -39.59 -1.25 -2.35
N LEU A 448 -38.29 -1.04 -2.10
CA LEU A 448 -37.66 -1.39 -0.83
C LEU A 448 -38.21 -0.49 0.30
N MET A 449 -38.43 -1.08 1.47
CA MET A 449 -38.92 -0.33 2.64
C MET A 449 -37.89 0.74 3.04
N GLU A 450 -38.36 1.96 3.31
CA GLU A 450 -37.48 3.11 3.64
C GLU A 450 -36.51 2.80 4.78
N SER A 451 -36.93 2.08 5.82
CA SER A 451 -36.04 1.66 6.91
C SER A 451 -34.89 0.78 6.43
N LEU A 452 -35.15 -0.20 5.57
CA LEU A 452 -34.13 -1.08 5.00
C LEU A 452 -33.17 -0.32 4.08
N VAL A 453 -33.66 0.67 3.32
CA VAL A 453 -32.80 1.54 2.51
C VAL A 453 -31.85 2.33 3.42
N ILE A 454 -32.37 2.89 4.52
CA ILE A 454 -31.58 3.64 5.50
C ILE A 454 -30.53 2.72 6.13
N ASP A 455 -30.93 1.53 6.62
CA ASP A 455 -30.01 0.60 7.28
C ASP A 455 -28.90 0.12 6.32
N LEU A 456 -29.26 -0.16 5.05
CA LEU A 456 -28.32 -0.53 4.00
C LEU A 456 -27.32 0.60 3.70
N LEU A 457 -27.80 1.83 3.54
CA LEU A 457 -26.92 2.98 3.31
C LEU A 457 -26.07 3.27 4.54
N ARG A 458 -26.62 3.16 5.76
CA ARG A 458 -25.87 3.38 7.00
C ARG A 458 -24.72 2.37 7.13
N TRP A 459 -24.99 1.09 6.87
CA TRP A 459 -23.95 0.06 6.81
C TRP A 459 -22.81 0.45 5.86
N LYS A 460 -23.15 0.85 4.62
CA LYS A 460 -22.14 1.19 3.62
C LYS A 460 -21.41 2.50 3.95
N LEU A 461 -22.11 3.53 4.41
CA LEU A 461 -21.50 4.82 4.77
C LEU A 461 -20.57 4.72 5.98
N CYS A 462 -20.79 3.75 6.86
CA CYS A 462 -19.88 3.43 7.97
C CYS A 462 -18.65 2.62 7.53
N SER A 463 -18.62 2.05 6.32
CA SER A 463 -17.46 1.31 5.81
C SER A 463 -16.21 2.19 5.74
N ALA A 464 -15.04 1.58 5.94
CA ALA A 464 -13.76 2.28 5.86
C ALA A 464 -13.57 2.99 4.50
N THR A 465 -14.01 2.38 3.40
CA THR A 465 -13.97 2.97 2.05
C THR A 465 -14.74 4.29 1.98
N CYS A 466 -15.97 4.34 2.49
CA CYS A 466 -16.78 5.57 2.45
C CYS A 466 -16.28 6.63 3.45
N ARG A 467 -15.76 6.20 4.61
CA ARG A 467 -15.21 7.11 5.63
C ARG A 467 -13.92 7.78 5.16
N ASN A 468 -13.02 6.99 4.57
CA ASN A 468 -11.65 7.40 4.25
C ASN A 468 -11.52 7.90 2.81
N GLN A 469 -12.14 7.27 1.82
CA GLN A 469 -11.96 7.69 0.42
C GLN A 469 -13.04 8.68 -0.04
N GLY A 470 -14.20 8.67 0.61
CA GLY A 470 -15.37 9.40 0.16
C GLY A 470 -16.27 8.56 -0.73
N TYR A 471 -17.29 9.18 -1.31
CA TYR A 471 -18.33 8.52 -2.09
C TYR A 471 -19.12 9.52 -2.93
N VAL A 472 -19.84 9.02 -3.93
CA VAL A 472 -20.90 9.76 -4.63
C VAL A 472 -22.22 9.04 -4.42
N LEU A 473 -23.14 9.64 -3.66
CA LEU A 473 -24.48 9.12 -3.41
C LEU A 473 -25.46 9.69 -4.43
N ASP A 474 -26.02 8.80 -5.26
CA ASP A 474 -26.90 9.17 -6.36
C ASP A 474 -28.38 9.19 -5.94
N GLY A 475 -28.98 10.37 -5.95
CA GLY A 475 -30.43 10.55 -5.85
C GLY A 475 -31.04 10.27 -4.48
N LEU A 476 -30.24 10.09 -3.43
CA LEU A 476 -30.66 9.90 -2.05
C LEU A 476 -29.87 10.83 -1.12
N PRO A 477 -30.46 11.34 -0.02
CA PRO A 477 -31.85 11.19 0.42
C PRO A 477 -32.86 12.01 -0.41
N THR A 478 -34.13 11.60 -0.42
CA THR A 478 -35.22 12.26 -1.16
C THR A 478 -36.15 13.11 -0.30
N THR A 479 -36.07 13.00 1.02
CA THR A 479 -36.87 13.76 1.98
C THR A 479 -36.03 14.17 3.19
N VAL A 480 -36.41 15.25 3.88
CA VAL A 480 -35.71 15.69 5.10
C VAL A 480 -35.77 14.62 6.20
N ALA A 481 -36.88 13.90 6.31
CA ALA A 481 -37.01 12.80 7.27
C ALA A 481 -36.01 11.67 6.99
N GLN A 482 -35.82 11.31 5.72
CA GLN A 482 -34.83 10.32 5.32
C GLN A 482 -33.40 10.82 5.58
N ALA A 483 -33.11 12.08 5.26
CA ALA A 483 -31.80 12.69 5.51
C ALA A 483 -31.48 12.72 7.01
N THR A 484 -32.45 13.12 7.83
CA THR A 484 -32.33 13.11 9.30
C THR A 484 -32.02 11.71 9.78
N LYS A 485 -32.83 10.71 9.42
CA LYS A 485 -32.60 9.32 9.82
C LYS A 485 -31.31 8.71 9.26
N LEU A 486 -30.72 9.23 8.19
CA LEU A 486 -29.46 8.73 7.64
C LEU A 486 -28.25 9.30 8.37
N PHE A 487 -28.30 10.59 8.74
CA PHE A 487 -27.19 11.33 9.33
C PHE A 487 -27.34 11.61 10.84
N GLU A 488 -28.44 11.19 11.46
CA GLU A 488 -28.65 11.30 12.90
C GLU A 488 -27.59 10.51 13.68
N LYS A 489 -27.10 11.12 14.77
CA LYS A 489 -26.18 10.49 15.71
C LYS A 489 -26.88 9.27 16.31
N ILE A 490 -26.38 8.08 16.01
CA ILE A 490 -26.83 6.87 16.70
C ILE A 490 -26.37 7.05 18.15
N ALA A 491 -27.31 7.19 19.09
CA ALA A 491 -26.97 7.18 20.51
C ALA A 491 -26.30 5.84 20.81
N SER A 492 -25.03 5.87 21.20
CA SER A 492 -24.31 4.70 21.67
C SER A 492 -25.08 4.12 22.86
N ALA A 493 -25.48 2.85 22.76
CA ALA A 493 -26.07 2.12 23.87
C ALA A 493 -25.04 1.73 24.94
N ASP A 494 -24.10 2.64 25.23
CA ASP A 494 -23.28 2.62 26.44
C ASP A 494 -23.59 3.91 27.20
N GLY A 495 -24.54 3.79 28.11
CA GLY A 495 -24.90 4.85 29.02
C GLY A 495 -23.77 5.12 30.01
N THR A 496 -23.21 6.32 29.95
CA THR A 496 -23.05 7.10 31.18
C THR A 496 -23.54 8.50 30.90
N GLU A 497 -24.72 8.81 31.43
CA GLU A 497 -25.34 10.12 31.36
C GLU A 497 -24.44 11.19 31.98
N GLY A 498 -24.40 12.36 31.34
CA GLY A 498 -23.69 13.54 31.82
C GLY A 498 -23.88 14.73 30.89
N ASP A 499 -25.14 15.11 30.63
CA ASP A 499 -25.46 16.41 30.05
C ASP A 499 -24.95 17.54 30.96
N GLY A 500 -24.27 18.52 30.37
CA GLY A 500 -23.84 19.75 31.02
C GLY A 500 -23.17 20.70 30.04
N GLU A 501 -23.96 21.60 29.47
CA GLU A 501 -23.50 22.75 28.70
C GLU A 501 -22.60 23.69 29.54
N GLY A 502 -21.57 24.28 28.92
CA GLY A 502 -21.11 25.64 29.24
C GLY A 502 -19.74 25.84 29.92
N GLU A 503 -18.91 26.61 29.21
CA GLU A 503 -17.93 27.60 29.68
C GLU A 503 -16.45 27.24 29.98
N GLU A 504 -15.67 28.29 29.74
CA GLU A 504 -14.22 28.43 29.62
C GLU A 504 -13.43 28.19 30.91
N GLY A 505 -12.18 27.74 30.74
CA GLY A 505 -11.03 28.28 31.49
C GLY A 505 -10.64 27.61 32.81
N GLY A 506 -9.34 27.32 32.92
CA GLY A 506 -8.61 27.25 34.19
C GLY A 506 -8.47 25.85 34.78
N GLY A 507 -7.21 25.39 34.89
CA GLY A 507 -6.88 24.11 35.51
C GLY A 507 -7.13 24.08 37.01
N ASP A 508 -7.33 22.88 37.54
CA ASP A 508 -6.49 22.33 38.61
C ASP A 508 -6.70 20.82 38.72
N GLU A 509 -5.72 20.18 39.33
CA GLU A 509 -5.52 18.78 39.70
C GLU A 509 -6.78 17.93 40.01
N VAL A 510 -6.75 16.67 39.56
CA VAL A 510 -7.32 15.57 40.37
C VAL A 510 -6.40 14.34 40.29
N ALA A 511 -5.62 14.15 41.35
CA ALA A 511 -5.06 12.86 41.72
C ALA A 511 -6.18 11.92 42.18
N ALA A 512 -6.19 10.69 41.66
CA ALA A 512 -6.91 9.58 42.29
C ALA A 512 -6.13 8.29 42.08
N GLU A 513 -5.31 7.95 43.08
CA GLU A 513 -4.85 6.60 43.33
C GLU A 513 -6.05 5.66 43.48
N SER A 514 -6.11 4.60 42.69
CA SER A 514 -6.85 3.40 43.04
C SER A 514 -6.00 2.18 42.72
N THR A 515 -5.23 1.78 43.74
CA THR A 515 -4.63 0.45 43.82
C THR A 515 -5.72 -0.61 43.86
N SER A 516 -5.82 -1.42 42.80
CA SER A 516 -6.41 -2.75 42.88
C SER A 516 -5.57 -3.71 42.05
N ASN A 517 -4.96 -4.68 42.75
CA ASN A 517 -4.24 -5.82 42.18
C ASN A 517 -5.09 -6.53 41.11
N ALA A 518 -4.82 -6.24 39.84
CA ALA A 518 -5.11 -7.12 38.72
C ALA A 518 -3.78 -7.77 38.33
N GLY A 519 -3.75 -9.09 38.16
CA GLY A 519 -2.56 -9.74 37.63
C GLY A 519 -2.28 -9.22 36.23
N ASP A 520 -1.06 -8.75 36.01
CA ASP A 520 -0.54 -8.34 34.70
C ASP A 520 -0.67 -9.50 33.71
N ASP A 521 -1.75 -9.51 32.93
CA ASP A 521 -1.80 -10.18 31.64
C ASP A 521 -1.69 -9.09 30.56
N PRO A 522 -0.50 -8.89 29.95
CA PRO A 522 -0.27 -7.87 28.93
C PRO A 522 -1.18 -8.00 27.70
N SER A 523 -1.85 -9.14 27.53
CA SER A 523 -2.79 -9.37 26.43
C SER A 523 -4.08 -8.56 26.58
N GLY A 524 -4.64 -8.47 27.79
CA GLY A 524 -5.92 -7.79 28.04
C GLY A 524 -5.85 -6.26 27.87
N GLU A 525 -4.70 -5.65 28.16
CA GLU A 525 -4.51 -4.21 27.93
C GLU A 525 -4.50 -3.87 26.43
N LYS A 526 -3.90 -4.72 25.61
CA LYS A 526 -3.84 -4.51 24.15
C LYS A 526 -5.23 -4.62 23.53
N GLU A 527 -6.02 -5.61 23.92
CA GLU A 527 -7.41 -5.76 23.47
C GLU A 527 -8.25 -4.53 23.83
N ALA A 528 -8.13 -4.02 25.06
CA ALA A 528 -8.81 -2.79 25.48
C ALA A 528 -8.40 -1.55 24.67
N ILE A 529 -7.13 -1.45 24.23
CA ILE A 529 -6.68 -0.39 23.33
C ILE A 529 -7.32 -0.55 21.96
N LEU A 530 -7.32 -1.76 21.39
CA LEU A 530 -7.90 -2.03 20.07
C LEU A 530 -9.41 -1.73 20.03
N ASP A 531 -10.14 -2.04 21.10
CA ASP A 531 -11.56 -1.73 21.19
C ASP A 531 -11.84 -0.22 21.23
N LYS A 532 -10.98 0.57 21.89
CA LYS A 532 -11.07 2.05 21.88
C LYS A 532 -10.77 2.65 20.49
N LEU A 533 -10.01 1.95 19.66
CA LEU A 533 -9.69 2.41 18.29
C LEU A 533 -10.82 2.15 17.29
N ARG A 534 -11.81 1.30 17.65
CA ARG A 534 -12.93 1.01 16.76
C ARG A 534 -13.67 2.30 16.39
N PRO A 535 -13.82 2.60 15.09
CA PRO A 535 -14.50 3.79 14.65
C PRO A 535 -15.94 3.85 15.16
N ASN A 536 -16.36 5.03 15.60
CA ASN A 536 -17.75 5.24 15.97
C ASN A 536 -18.65 4.97 14.75
N LYS A 537 -19.78 4.28 14.96
CA LYS A 537 -20.82 4.03 13.94
C LYS A 537 -21.58 5.31 13.51
N GLN A 538 -21.11 6.49 13.92
CA GLN A 538 -21.67 7.77 13.53
C GLN A 538 -21.22 8.17 12.13
N ILE A 539 -22.19 8.41 11.25
CA ILE A 539 -21.95 8.84 9.87
C ILE A 539 -21.70 10.34 9.87
N GLN A 540 -20.61 10.76 9.24
CA GLN A 540 -20.32 12.17 8.99
C GLN A 540 -21.23 12.70 7.88
N LEU A 541 -21.69 13.94 8.02
CA LEU A 541 -22.41 14.64 6.96
C LEU A 541 -21.55 14.71 5.68
N PRO A 542 -22.18 14.73 4.49
CA PRO A 542 -21.47 14.97 3.25
C PRO A 542 -20.80 16.34 3.28
N ASN A 543 -19.66 16.48 2.61
CA ASN A 543 -19.00 17.77 2.46
C ASN A 543 -19.35 18.45 1.13
N ARG A 544 -20.01 17.74 0.21
CA ARG A 544 -20.48 18.28 -1.07
C ARG A 544 -21.92 17.86 -1.33
N VAL A 545 -22.79 18.81 -1.61
CA VAL A 545 -24.18 18.58 -1.99
C VAL A 545 -24.48 19.35 -3.27
N ILE A 546 -24.86 18.62 -4.32
CA ILE A 546 -25.19 19.18 -5.63
C ILE A 546 -26.67 18.95 -5.88
N MET A 547 -27.41 20.02 -6.15
CA MET A 547 -28.83 19.98 -6.43
C MET A 547 -29.10 20.44 -7.86
N LEU A 548 -29.53 19.50 -8.71
CA LEU A 548 -29.87 19.79 -10.10
C LEU A 548 -31.36 20.13 -10.21
N ASP A 549 -31.69 21.23 -10.88
CA ASP A 549 -33.05 21.63 -11.19
C ASP A 549 -33.20 21.86 -12.70
N ALA A 550 -34.38 21.55 -13.25
CA ALA A 550 -34.71 21.76 -14.65
C ALA A 550 -36.23 21.90 -14.85
N PRO A 551 -36.67 22.64 -15.88
CA PRO A 551 -38.10 22.80 -16.18
C PRO A 551 -38.81 21.46 -16.42
N GLN A 552 -40.00 21.29 -15.83
CA GLN A 552 -40.80 20.06 -15.95
C GLN A 552 -40.98 19.60 -17.40
N GLN A 553 -41.28 20.54 -18.31
CA GLN A 553 -41.51 20.23 -19.73
C GLN A 553 -40.29 19.52 -20.36
N LEU A 554 -39.08 19.99 -20.08
CA LEU A 554 -37.85 19.39 -20.59
C LEU A 554 -37.67 17.95 -20.08
N LEU A 555 -37.97 17.73 -18.79
CA LEU A 555 -37.84 16.42 -18.16
C LEU A 555 -38.91 15.43 -18.65
N GLU A 556 -40.12 15.92 -18.94
CA GLU A 556 -41.20 15.15 -19.56
C GLU A 556 -40.83 14.73 -20.98
N GLU A 557 -40.30 15.64 -21.80
CA GLU A 557 -39.81 15.33 -23.15
C GLU A 557 -38.71 14.24 -23.10
N ARG A 558 -37.79 14.34 -22.14
CA ARG A 558 -36.76 13.30 -21.89
C ARG A 558 -37.33 11.98 -21.40
N ALA A 559 -38.44 11.98 -20.66
CA ALA A 559 -39.12 10.76 -20.23
C ALA A 559 -39.88 10.12 -21.40
N GLN A 560 -40.55 10.92 -22.23
CA GLN A 560 -41.29 10.48 -23.42
C GLN A 560 -40.38 9.90 -24.52
N ALA A 561 -39.11 10.31 -24.56
CA ALA A 561 -38.11 9.75 -25.47
C ALA A 561 -37.70 8.29 -25.13
N LEU A 562 -38.10 7.76 -23.97
CA LEU A 562 -37.81 6.38 -23.58
C LEU A 562 -38.71 5.38 -24.31
N THR A 563 -38.20 4.17 -24.52
CA THR A 563 -39.05 3.04 -24.93
C THR A 563 -39.98 2.63 -23.78
N GLU A 564 -41.13 2.05 -24.09
CA GLU A 564 -42.12 1.65 -23.08
C GLU A 564 -41.53 0.70 -22.03
N GLU A 565 -40.72 -0.28 -22.46
CA GLU A 565 -40.04 -1.22 -21.57
C GLU A 565 -39.11 -0.51 -20.56
N VAL A 566 -38.32 0.46 -21.04
CA VAL A 566 -37.39 1.22 -20.19
C VAL A 566 -38.14 2.19 -19.28
N ALA A 567 -39.22 2.81 -19.78
CA ALA A 567 -40.06 3.71 -18.99
C ALA A 567 -40.74 2.98 -17.84
N ILE A 568 -41.20 1.74 -18.05
CA ILE A 568 -41.76 0.90 -16.98
C ILE A 568 -40.65 0.48 -15.99
N ALA A 569 -39.52 -0.02 -16.49
CA ALA A 569 -38.42 -0.50 -15.65
C ALA A 569 -37.81 0.59 -14.75
N THR A 570 -37.75 1.83 -15.24
CA THR A 570 -37.18 2.98 -14.51
C THR A 570 -38.24 3.86 -13.82
N GLU A 571 -39.49 3.39 -13.79
CA GLU A 571 -40.66 4.09 -13.24
C GLU A 571 -40.87 5.51 -13.81
N ASN A 572 -40.52 5.71 -15.08
CA ASN A 572 -40.72 6.96 -15.83
C ASN A 572 -42.00 6.93 -16.68
N THR A 573 -43.00 6.13 -16.29
CA THR A 573 -44.36 6.24 -16.85
C THR A 573 -44.95 7.60 -16.47
N GLN A 574 -45.89 8.13 -17.27
CA GLN A 574 -46.42 9.48 -17.07
C GLN A 574 -46.89 9.74 -15.63
N VAL A 575 -47.68 8.83 -15.06
CA VAL A 575 -48.22 8.95 -13.69
C VAL A 575 -47.13 8.84 -12.62
N ALA A 576 -46.20 7.89 -12.78
CA ALA A 576 -45.12 7.69 -11.82
C ALA A 576 -44.11 8.85 -11.85
N PHE A 577 -43.80 9.35 -13.04
CA PHE A 577 -42.94 10.52 -13.24
C PHE A 577 -43.53 11.76 -12.58
N GLU A 578 -44.80 12.10 -12.87
CA GLU A 578 -45.47 13.29 -12.32
C GLU A 578 -45.52 13.26 -10.79
N LYS A 579 -45.81 12.08 -10.22
CA LYS A 579 -45.78 11.87 -8.77
C LYS A 579 -44.39 12.14 -8.19
N ARG A 580 -43.33 11.53 -8.74
CA ARG A 580 -41.95 11.70 -8.25
C ARG A 580 -41.44 13.12 -8.41
N TYR A 581 -41.76 13.76 -9.53
CA TYR A 581 -41.41 15.16 -9.78
C TYR A 581 -42.06 16.05 -8.70
N THR A 582 -43.37 15.94 -8.50
CA THR A 582 -44.10 16.73 -7.52
C THR A 582 -43.58 16.51 -6.09
N SER A 583 -43.33 15.25 -5.72
CA SER A 583 -42.78 14.92 -4.39
C SER A 583 -41.38 15.51 -4.19
N PHE A 584 -40.49 15.42 -5.18
CA PHE A 584 -39.14 15.97 -5.07
C PHE A 584 -39.15 17.50 -5.00
N MET A 585 -39.92 18.18 -5.85
CA MET A 585 -40.00 19.64 -5.85
C MET A 585 -40.53 20.22 -4.52
N ALA A 586 -41.37 19.48 -3.80
CA ALA A 586 -41.85 19.87 -2.47
C ALA A 586 -40.76 19.77 -1.38
N GLU A 587 -39.82 18.84 -1.53
CA GLU A 587 -38.75 18.57 -0.56
C GLU A 587 -37.41 19.24 -0.92
N MET A 588 -37.27 19.76 -2.14
CA MET A 588 -36.03 20.36 -2.66
C MET A 588 -35.48 21.47 -1.75
N GLU A 589 -36.27 22.51 -1.49
CA GLU A 589 -35.86 23.64 -0.64
C GLU A 589 -35.66 23.22 0.85
N PRO A 590 -36.57 22.42 1.47
CA PRO A 590 -36.33 21.87 2.80
C PRO A 590 -35.04 21.04 2.91
N LEU A 591 -34.69 20.25 1.89
CA LEU A 591 -33.47 19.45 1.86
C LEU A 591 -32.21 20.30 1.75
N ALA A 592 -32.21 21.32 0.87
CA ALA A 592 -31.10 22.27 0.78
C ALA A 592 -30.87 22.94 2.15
N THR A 593 -31.96 23.46 2.75
CA THR A 593 -31.94 24.08 4.07
C THR A 593 -31.43 23.13 5.16
N PHE A 594 -31.80 21.84 5.10
CA PHE A 594 -31.32 20.84 6.04
C PHE A 594 -29.79 20.71 5.99
N PHE A 595 -29.19 20.59 4.80
CA PHE A 595 -27.74 20.46 4.67
C PHE A 595 -26.99 21.74 5.06
N GLU A 596 -27.56 22.91 4.78
CA GLU A 596 -26.99 24.20 5.17
C GLU A 596 -27.02 24.42 6.70
N GLN A 597 -28.08 24.00 7.40
CA GLN A 597 -28.28 24.31 8.82
C GLN A 597 -27.78 23.23 9.80
N THR A 598 -27.67 21.98 9.36
CA THR A 598 -27.36 20.84 10.27
C THR A 598 -25.85 20.72 10.56
N ALA A 599 -24.98 21.42 9.84
CA ALA A 599 -23.54 21.37 10.07
C ALA A 599 -23.17 22.22 11.31
N GLN A 600 -22.70 21.56 12.37
CA GLN A 600 -22.48 22.14 13.71
C GLN A 600 -21.36 23.21 13.79
N SER A 601 -20.65 23.53 12.70
CA SER A 601 -19.52 24.49 12.75
C SER A 601 -19.25 25.29 11.48
N ASP A 602 -19.89 24.98 10.35
CA ASP A 602 -19.93 25.79 9.12
C ASP A 602 -20.95 25.09 8.21
N GLY A 603 -22.01 25.78 7.79
CA GLY A 603 -23.04 25.20 6.91
C GLY A 603 -22.44 24.57 5.66
N ILE A 604 -23.00 23.46 5.18
CA ILE A 604 -22.58 22.91 3.87
C ILE A 604 -23.18 23.82 2.80
N GLU A 605 -22.34 24.46 1.98
CA GLU A 605 -22.80 25.21 0.81
C GLU A 605 -23.45 24.23 -0.18
N VAL A 606 -24.72 24.40 -0.52
CA VAL A 606 -25.41 23.56 -1.51
C VAL A 606 -25.22 24.17 -2.90
N LEU A 607 -24.65 23.41 -3.84
CA LEU A 607 -24.52 23.86 -5.22
C LEU A 607 -25.80 23.60 -6.00
N GLU A 608 -26.60 24.64 -6.21
CA GLU A 608 -27.81 24.59 -7.04
C GLU A 608 -27.50 24.93 -8.50
N LEU A 609 -27.84 24.02 -9.41
CA LEU A 609 -27.67 24.22 -10.85
C LEU A 609 -29.00 24.15 -11.57
N HIS A 610 -29.40 25.27 -12.16
CA HIS A 610 -30.65 25.39 -12.90
C HIS A 610 -30.40 25.21 -14.41
N LEU A 611 -30.81 24.07 -14.95
CA LEU A 611 -30.55 23.63 -16.33
C LEU A 611 -31.79 23.92 -17.18
N THR A 612 -31.80 25.07 -17.86
CA THR A 612 -32.99 25.61 -18.53
C THR A 612 -33.40 24.85 -19.79
N ASP A 613 -32.44 24.26 -20.51
CA ASP A 613 -32.63 23.66 -21.83
C ASP A 613 -31.54 22.63 -22.15
N GLU A 614 -31.70 21.84 -23.22
CA GLU A 614 -30.71 20.82 -23.62
C GLU A 614 -29.31 21.40 -23.88
N THR A 615 -29.17 22.66 -24.30
CA THR A 615 -27.84 23.24 -24.54
C THR A 615 -27.07 23.48 -23.24
N SER A 616 -27.77 23.69 -22.12
CA SER A 616 -27.17 23.85 -20.80
C SER A 616 -26.35 22.62 -20.38
N TYR A 617 -26.77 21.42 -20.79
CA TYR A 617 -26.07 20.16 -20.50
C TYR A 617 -24.78 19.98 -21.30
N HIS A 618 -24.68 20.66 -22.45
CA HIS A 618 -23.51 20.61 -23.32
C HIS A 618 -22.54 21.77 -23.08
N ASN A 619 -22.97 22.80 -22.36
CA ASN A 619 -22.14 23.95 -22.02
C ASN A 619 -21.34 23.68 -20.73
N SER A 620 -20.02 23.51 -20.85
CA SER A 620 -19.14 23.26 -19.71
C SER A 620 -19.22 24.40 -18.68
N GLU A 621 -19.28 25.66 -19.13
CA GLU A 621 -19.27 26.83 -18.24
C GLU A 621 -20.50 26.90 -17.32
N VAL A 622 -21.63 26.32 -17.77
CA VAL A 622 -22.90 26.36 -17.04
C VAL A 622 -23.07 25.12 -16.16
N PHE A 623 -22.57 23.96 -16.59
CA PHE A 623 -22.83 22.69 -15.92
C PHE A 623 -21.59 22.09 -15.25
N LEU A 624 -20.52 21.83 -15.99
CA LEU A 624 -19.37 21.08 -15.46
C LEU A 624 -18.36 21.95 -14.70
N ASP A 625 -18.06 23.15 -15.19
CA ASP A 625 -17.06 24.04 -14.59
C ASP A 625 -17.46 24.50 -13.17
N PRO A 626 -18.75 24.84 -12.90
CA PRO A 626 -19.20 25.11 -11.52
C PRO A 626 -19.09 23.88 -10.61
N VAL A 627 -19.43 22.69 -11.12
CA VAL A 627 -19.29 21.43 -10.38
C VAL A 627 -17.83 21.18 -10.03
N HIS A 628 -16.91 21.27 -11.00
CA HIS A 628 -15.48 21.08 -10.74
C HIS A 628 -14.95 22.11 -9.74
N THR A 629 -15.33 23.37 -9.89
CA THR A 629 -14.94 24.44 -8.96
C THR A 629 -15.37 24.08 -7.55
N TYR A 630 -16.64 23.69 -7.37
CA TYR A 630 -17.20 23.29 -6.08
C TYR A 630 -16.54 22.04 -5.48
N MET A 631 -16.31 21.00 -6.30
CA MET A 631 -15.63 19.78 -5.88
C MET A 631 -14.19 20.04 -5.41
N GLU A 632 -13.48 20.99 -6.05
CA GLU A 632 -12.07 21.28 -5.80
C GLU A 632 -11.85 22.44 -4.79
N GLN A 633 -12.92 23.01 -4.22
CA GLN A 633 -12.84 24.02 -3.15
C GLN A 633 -12.11 23.49 -1.90
N GLY A 634 -11.46 24.40 -1.17
CA GLY A 634 -10.89 24.13 0.16
C GLY A 634 -9.43 23.66 0.19
N GLY A 635 -8.67 23.76 -0.91
CA GLY A 635 -7.23 23.46 -0.88
C GLY A 635 -6.48 23.86 -2.16
N HIS A 636 -5.17 23.57 -2.20
CA HIS A 636 -4.33 23.88 -3.34
C HIS A 636 -4.46 22.80 -4.43
N GLY A 637 -5.38 23.01 -5.37
CA GLY A 637 -5.61 22.09 -6.49
C GLY A 637 -6.53 20.92 -6.14
N LYS A 638 -6.49 19.88 -6.99
CA LYS A 638 -7.41 18.73 -6.90
C LYS A 638 -7.35 18.07 -5.50
N PRO A 639 -8.49 17.61 -4.97
CA PRO A 639 -8.54 16.86 -3.71
C PRO A 639 -7.53 15.72 -3.73
N ASN A 640 -6.62 15.72 -2.76
CA ASN A 640 -5.64 14.66 -2.63
C ASN A 640 -6.27 13.49 -1.87
N ASN A 641 -6.18 12.29 -2.43
CA ASN A 641 -6.69 11.07 -1.79
C ASN A 641 -5.82 9.85 -2.14
N PHE A 642 -4.55 10.09 -2.51
CA PHE A 642 -3.63 9.06 -3.02
C PHE A 642 -4.13 8.25 -4.23
N HIS A 643 -5.20 8.67 -4.90
CA HIS A 643 -5.54 8.10 -6.19
C HIS A 643 -4.37 8.40 -7.14
N PRO A 644 -3.81 7.37 -7.80
CA PRO A 644 -2.75 7.61 -8.75
C PRO A 644 -3.25 8.59 -9.78
N THR A 645 -2.42 9.57 -10.13
CA THR A 645 -2.83 10.59 -11.09
C THR A 645 -3.29 9.91 -12.38
N ARG A 646 -4.17 10.56 -13.15
CA ARG A 646 -4.65 9.99 -14.43
C ARG A 646 -3.50 9.66 -15.40
N GLU A 647 -2.34 10.29 -15.21
CA GLU A 647 -1.12 10.02 -15.93
C GLU A 647 -0.39 8.78 -15.38
N GLU A 648 -0.27 8.65 -14.06
CA GLU A 648 0.21 7.44 -13.38
C GLU A 648 -0.65 6.20 -13.68
N LEU A 649 -1.99 6.31 -13.69
CA LEU A 649 -2.87 5.19 -14.05
C LEU A 649 -2.69 4.75 -15.51
N ARG A 650 -2.57 5.69 -16.45
CA ARG A 650 -2.27 5.36 -17.85
C ARG A 650 -0.90 4.74 -17.99
N GLN A 651 0.06 5.18 -17.19
CA GLN A 651 1.40 4.63 -17.17
C GLN A 651 1.38 3.20 -16.59
N MET A 652 0.71 2.97 -15.46
CA MET A 652 0.52 1.65 -14.89
C MET A 652 -0.26 0.72 -15.80
N GLU A 653 -1.29 1.19 -16.51
CA GLU A 653 -2.02 0.37 -17.49
C GLU A 653 -1.14 0.02 -18.70
N ARG A 654 -0.29 0.95 -19.17
CA ARG A 654 0.73 0.66 -20.19
C ARG A 654 1.77 -0.33 -19.70
N GLU A 655 2.27 -0.17 -18.49
CA GLU A 655 3.26 -1.06 -17.89
C GLU A 655 2.66 -2.44 -17.61
N PHE A 656 1.41 -2.52 -17.16
CA PHE A 656 0.68 -3.77 -16.94
C PHE A 656 0.40 -4.50 -18.26
N THR A 657 -0.08 -3.78 -19.27
CA THR A 657 -0.29 -4.36 -20.61
C THR A 657 1.03 -4.80 -21.25
N GLN A 658 2.12 -4.05 -21.04
CA GLN A 658 3.46 -4.43 -21.48
C GLN A 658 3.98 -5.67 -20.74
N LYS A 659 3.88 -5.73 -19.40
CA LYS A 659 4.26 -6.90 -18.60
C LYS A 659 3.48 -8.15 -19.02
N LYS A 660 2.17 -8.03 -19.23
CA LYS A 660 1.33 -9.12 -19.71
C LYS A 660 1.76 -9.60 -21.11
N GLN A 661 2.08 -8.68 -22.02
CA GLN A 661 2.60 -9.03 -23.34
C GLN A 661 3.98 -9.70 -23.27
N GLU A 662 4.86 -9.21 -22.39
CA GLU A 662 6.18 -9.81 -22.16
C GLU A 662 6.07 -11.22 -21.56
N GLU A 663 5.16 -11.42 -20.61
CA GLU A 663 4.88 -12.73 -20.01
C GLU A 663 4.30 -13.72 -21.03
N GLU A 664 3.27 -13.33 -21.79
CA GLU A 664 2.73 -14.14 -22.89
C GLU A 664 3.80 -14.45 -23.95
N SER A 665 4.72 -13.52 -24.22
CA SER A 665 5.84 -13.76 -25.15
C SER A 665 6.85 -14.75 -24.59
N ARG A 666 7.16 -14.68 -23.30
CA ARG A 666 8.06 -15.61 -22.60
C ARG A 666 7.47 -17.00 -22.50
N GLU A 667 6.18 -17.13 -22.24
CA GLU A 667 5.48 -18.41 -22.25
C GLU A 667 5.47 -19.04 -23.63
N ARG A 668 5.19 -18.26 -24.68
CA ARG A 668 5.29 -18.74 -26.06
C ARG A 668 6.70 -19.17 -26.43
N GLN A 669 7.73 -18.43 -25.99
CA GLN A 669 9.13 -18.84 -26.19
C GLN A 669 9.46 -20.15 -25.47
N ARG A 670 9.03 -20.31 -24.21
CA ARG A 670 9.22 -21.55 -23.46
C ARG A 670 8.51 -22.74 -24.12
N ALA A 671 7.28 -22.55 -24.59
CA ALA A 671 6.54 -23.59 -25.30
C ALA A 671 7.24 -24.01 -26.61
N VAL A 672 7.74 -23.05 -27.39
CA VAL A 672 8.53 -23.34 -28.60
C VAL A 672 9.83 -24.08 -28.26
N GLU A 673 10.56 -23.67 -27.21
CA GLU A 673 11.77 -24.38 -26.76
C GLU A 673 11.47 -25.82 -26.28
N GLU A 674 10.32 -26.05 -25.65
CA GLU A 674 9.88 -27.37 -25.20
C GLU A 674 9.51 -28.26 -26.39
N ASP A 675 8.71 -27.75 -27.33
CA ASP A 675 8.36 -28.43 -28.59
C ASP A 675 9.61 -28.80 -29.41
N GLU A 676 10.59 -27.89 -29.50
CA GLU A 676 11.87 -28.15 -30.19
C GLU A 676 12.69 -29.26 -29.49
N ARG A 677 12.70 -29.29 -28.15
CA ARG A 677 13.36 -30.36 -27.39
C ARG A 677 12.67 -31.71 -27.57
N GLU A 678 11.34 -31.75 -27.55
CA GLU A 678 10.57 -32.96 -27.78
C GLU A 678 10.79 -33.51 -29.20
N ALA A 679 10.70 -32.65 -30.22
CA ALA A 679 10.96 -33.03 -31.61
C ALA A 679 12.39 -33.56 -31.81
N ALA A 680 13.39 -32.93 -31.17
CA ALA A 680 14.77 -33.43 -31.21
C ALA A 680 14.92 -34.80 -30.53
N ALA A 681 14.22 -35.03 -29.41
CA ALA A 681 14.21 -36.31 -28.71
C ALA A 681 13.53 -37.42 -29.54
N GLU A 682 12.41 -37.12 -30.20
CA GLU A 682 11.74 -38.06 -31.11
C GLU A 682 12.63 -38.42 -32.31
N GLN A 683 13.26 -37.42 -32.95
CA GLN A 683 14.20 -37.67 -34.06
C GLN A 683 15.38 -38.54 -33.63
N ALA A 684 15.95 -38.30 -32.43
CA ALA A 684 17.03 -39.11 -31.90
C ALA A 684 16.59 -40.57 -31.66
N ARG A 685 15.36 -40.79 -31.18
CA ARG A 685 14.78 -42.13 -30.99
C ARG A 685 14.57 -42.84 -32.33
N LEU A 686 13.99 -42.16 -33.32
CA LEU A 686 13.79 -42.72 -34.66
C LEU A 686 15.12 -43.09 -35.32
N ALA A 687 16.15 -42.25 -35.19
CA ALA A 687 17.49 -42.52 -35.71
C ALA A 687 18.14 -43.73 -35.03
N ALA A 688 17.98 -43.86 -33.70
CA ALA A 688 18.46 -45.03 -32.96
C ALA A 688 17.76 -46.32 -33.38
N ASP A 689 16.44 -46.29 -33.58
CA ASP A 689 15.66 -47.43 -34.05
C ASP A 689 16.05 -47.82 -35.48
N GLN A 690 16.27 -46.86 -36.38
CA GLN A 690 16.77 -47.11 -37.74
C GLN A 690 18.16 -47.77 -37.73
N ALA A 691 19.11 -47.23 -36.96
CA ALA A 691 20.45 -47.81 -36.83
C ALA A 691 20.40 -49.25 -36.30
N ARG A 692 19.50 -49.52 -35.34
CA ARG A 692 19.28 -50.88 -34.82
C ARG A 692 18.73 -51.82 -35.90
N LEU A 693 17.77 -51.37 -36.71
CA LEU A 693 17.23 -52.15 -37.82
C LEU A 693 18.27 -52.43 -38.90
N GLU A 694 19.14 -51.47 -39.23
CA GLU A 694 20.24 -51.68 -40.18
C GLU A 694 21.22 -52.75 -39.70
N VAL A 695 21.56 -52.77 -38.42
CA VAL A 695 22.40 -53.82 -37.82
C VAL A 695 21.74 -55.18 -37.97
N ILE A 696 20.45 -55.30 -37.64
CA ILE A 696 19.69 -56.55 -37.76
C ILE A 696 19.64 -57.01 -39.23
N GLN A 697 19.33 -56.12 -40.16
CA GLN A 697 19.28 -56.46 -41.59
C GLN A 697 20.63 -56.94 -42.13
N ARG A 698 21.72 -56.34 -41.65
CA ARG A 698 23.07 -56.76 -42.01
C ARG A 698 23.39 -58.16 -41.47
N GLU A 699 23.06 -58.42 -40.20
CA GLU A 699 23.20 -59.75 -39.59
C GLU A 699 22.34 -60.80 -40.30
N GLU A 700 21.09 -60.47 -40.66
CA GLU A 700 20.20 -61.34 -41.42
C GLU A 700 20.75 -61.63 -42.82
N ALA A 701 21.29 -60.62 -43.52
CA ALA A 701 21.89 -60.80 -44.84
C ALA A 701 23.14 -61.68 -44.79
N GLU A 702 24.01 -61.47 -43.80
CA GLU A 702 25.20 -62.31 -43.58
C GLU A 702 24.80 -63.77 -43.24
N LEU A 703 23.77 -63.96 -42.41
CA LEU A 703 23.21 -65.28 -42.11
C LEU A 703 22.62 -65.94 -43.35
N LEU A 704 21.84 -65.22 -44.16
CA LEU A 704 21.28 -65.73 -45.40
C LEU A 704 22.38 -66.10 -46.41
N GLU A 705 23.41 -65.26 -46.55
CA GLU A 705 24.56 -65.57 -47.40
C GLU A 705 25.29 -66.82 -46.89
N SER A 706 25.49 -66.97 -45.58
CA SER A 706 26.09 -68.16 -44.98
C SER A 706 25.27 -69.43 -45.27
N ARG A 707 23.93 -69.35 -45.22
CA ARG A 707 23.03 -70.47 -45.53
C ARG A 707 22.93 -70.76 -47.03
N ALA A 708 23.10 -69.75 -47.87
CA ALA A 708 23.08 -69.88 -49.32
C ALA A 708 24.40 -70.43 -49.88
N LYS A 709 25.52 -70.31 -49.15
CA LYS A 709 26.84 -70.82 -49.58
C LYS A 709 26.80 -72.30 -50.00
N PRO A 710 26.31 -73.27 -49.19
CA PRO A 710 26.27 -74.69 -49.60
C PRO A 710 25.42 -74.92 -50.86
N LEU A 711 24.28 -74.24 -50.98
CA LEU A 711 23.40 -74.36 -52.16
C LEU A 711 24.07 -73.76 -53.40
N ARG A 712 24.76 -72.62 -53.27
CA ARG A 712 25.50 -71.99 -54.37
C ARG A 712 26.69 -72.84 -54.77
N THR A 713 27.42 -73.44 -53.84
CA THR A 713 28.49 -74.40 -54.11
C THR A 713 27.95 -75.61 -54.87
N PHE A 714 26.84 -76.19 -54.43
CA PHE A 714 26.19 -77.31 -55.14
C PHE A 714 25.72 -76.91 -56.55
N LEU A 715 25.11 -75.73 -56.71
CA LEU A 715 24.70 -75.22 -58.02
C LEU A 715 25.91 -75.02 -58.94
N MET A 716 27.01 -74.46 -58.45
CA MET A 716 28.22 -74.19 -59.24
C MET A 716 29.01 -75.46 -59.58
N ASP A 717 29.11 -76.41 -58.65
CA ASP A 717 29.94 -77.61 -58.81
C ASP A 717 29.19 -78.76 -59.51
N THR A 718 27.87 -78.85 -59.33
CA THR A 718 27.08 -80.00 -59.82
C THR A 718 26.10 -79.61 -60.93
N VAL A 719 25.30 -78.56 -60.73
CA VAL A 719 24.18 -78.26 -61.65
C VAL A 719 24.63 -77.45 -62.88
N LEU A 720 25.44 -76.41 -62.68
CA LEU A 720 25.90 -75.52 -63.77
C LEU A 720 26.74 -76.26 -64.82
N PRO A 721 27.69 -77.16 -64.46
CA PRO A 721 28.45 -77.91 -65.44
C PRO A 721 27.55 -78.81 -66.29
N ALA A 722 26.60 -79.53 -65.67
CA ALA A 722 25.66 -80.39 -66.39
C ALA A 722 24.71 -79.60 -67.31
N LEU A 723 24.24 -78.43 -66.84
CA LEU A 723 23.38 -77.54 -67.64
C LEU A 723 24.13 -76.89 -68.79
N THR A 724 25.36 -76.43 -68.57
CA THR A 724 26.18 -75.83 -69.65
C THR A 724 26.58 -76.89 -70.68
N GLU A 725 26.86 -78.14 -70.27
CA GLU A 725 27.05 -79.27 -71.19
C GLU A 725 25.78 -79.52 -72.03
N GLY A 726 24.60 -79.59 -71.40
CA GLY A 726 23.33 -79.79 -72.11
C GLY A 726 22.93 -78.63 -73.03
N MET A 727 23.21 -77.38 -72.64
CA MET A 727 22.99 -76.23 -73.51
C MET A 727 23.93 -76.23 -74.71
N LEU A 728 25.20 -76.62 -74.51
CA LEU A 728 26.15 -76.81 -75.62
C LEU A 728 25.70 -77.96 -76.53
N GLU A 729 25.10 -79.02 -75.98
CA GLU A 729 24.50 -80.13 -76.73
C GLU A 729 23.38 -79.65 -77.64
N ILE A 730 22.45 -78.84 -77.12
CA ILE A 730 21.31 -78.29 -77.88
C ILE A 730 21.79 -77.38 -79.00
N VAL A 731 22.77 -76.52 -78.74
CA VAL A 731 23.34 -75.65 -79.78
C VAL A 731 23.96 -76.47 -80.91
N LYS A 732 24.53 -77.65 -80.61
CA LYS A 732 25.06 -78.58 -81.62
C LYS A 732 23.97 -79.33 -82.39
N VAL A 733 22.96 -79.82 -81.70
CA VAL A 733 21.94 -80.74 -82.27
C VAL A 733 20.81 -79.99 -82.96
N GLN A 734 20.52 -78.74 -82.55
CA GLN A 734 19.40 -77.92 -83.01
C GLN A 734 18.07 -78.71 -83.12
N PRO A 735 17.61 -79.33 -82.02
CA PRO A 735 16.34 -80.06 -82.01
C PRO A 735 15.15 -79.11 -82.24
N ASP A 736 14.08 -79.63 -82.85
CA ASP A 736 12.84 -78.88 -83.10
C ASP A 736 12.20 -78.35 -81.79
N ASP A 737 12.37 -79.09 -80.68
CA ASP A 737 12.06 -78.62 -79.32
C ASP A 737 13.31 -78.66 -78.43
N PRO A 738 13.98 -77.51 -78.22
CA PRO A 738 15.17 -77.43 -77.38
C PRO A 738 14.88 -77.61 -75.89
N ILE A 739 13.65 -77.38 -75.42
CA ILE A 739 13.32 -77.45 -73.99
C ILE A 739 13.17 -78.91 -73.57
N ASP A 740 12.37 -79.68 -74.30
CA ASP A 740 12.19 -81.11 -74.02
C ASP A 740 13.51 -81.88 -74.17
N TYR A 741 14.32 -81.53 -75.17
CA TYR A 741 15.65 -82.13 -75.36
C TYR A 741 16.60 -81.85 -74.18
N LEU A 742 16.61 -80.62 -73.65
CA LEU A 742 17.41 -80.28 -72.47
C LEU A 742 16.98 -81.11 -71.26
N ALA A 743 15.67 -81.27 -71.07
CA ALA A 743 15.10 -82.02 -69.95
C ALA A 743 15.51 -83.50 -70.01
N GLU A 744 15.42 -84.14 -71.17
CA GLU A 744 15.88 -85.53 -71.36
C GLU A 744 17.40 -85.66 -71.11
N PHE A 745 18.20 -84.74 -71.65
CA PHE A 745 19.66 -84.74 -71.47
C PHE A 745 20.06 -84.64 -69.99
N LEU A 746 19.45 -83.69 -69.26
CA LEU A 746 19.70 -83.52 -67.82
C LEU A 746 19.25 -84.73 -67.01
N PHE A 747 18.14 -85.37 -67.41
CA PHE A 747 17.64 -86.59 -66.74
C PHE A 747 18.62 -87.76 -66.90
N GLN A 748 19.22 -87.93 -68.09
CA GLN A 748 20.26 -88.94 -68.35
C GLN A 748 21.55 -88.64 -67.56
N LYS A 749 22.03 -87.39 -67.60
CA LYS A 749 23.22 -86.96 -66.82
C LYS A 749 23.02 -87.10 -65.31
N GLY A 750 21.80 -86.86 -64.81
CA GLY A 750 21.44 -87.11 -63.41
C GLY A 750 21.61 -88.58 -63.02
N GLN A 751 21.14 -89.52 -63.85
CA GLN A 751 21.30 -90.96 -63.62
C GLN A 751 22.78 -91.38 -63.70
N GLU A 752 23.58 -90.78 -64.58
CA GLU A 752 25.03 -91.03 -64.64
C GLU A 752 25.78 -90.53 -63.39
N MET A 753 25.40 -89.35 -62.86
CA MET A 753 25.98 -88.84 -61.61
C MET A 753 25.59 -89.68 -60.40
N GLU A 754 24.34 -90.16 -60.32
CA GLU A 754 23.89 -91.10 -59.29
C GLU A 754 24.62 -92.46 -59.39
N ALA A 755 24.83 -92.97 -60.61
CA ALA A 755 25.60 -94.20 -60.84
C ALA A 755 27.08 -94.05 -60.46
N ASN A 756 27.70 -92.91 -60.78
CA ASN A 756 29.08 -92.61 -60.39
C ASN A 756 29.23 -92.44 -58.87
N ALA A 757 28.27 -91.78 -58.21
CA ALA A 757 28.24 -91.65 -56.75
C ALA A 757 28.05 -93.00 -56.04
N ALA A 758 27.27 -93.92 -56.62
CA ALA A 758 27.09 -95.28 -56.10
C ALA A 758 28.29 -96.22 -56.36
N SER A 759 29.15 -95.90 -57.34
CA SER A 759 30.32 -96.73 -57.72
C SER A 759 31.61 -96.41 -56.95
N THR A 760 31.59 -95.37 -56.12
CA THR A 760 32.74 -94.95 -55.30
C THR A 760 32.59 -95.54 -53.88
N PRO A 761 33.49 -96.41 -53.38
CA PRO A 761 33.39 -96.88 -52.01
C PRO A 761 33.64 -95.71 -51.03
N PRO A 762 33.00 -95.69 -49.85
CA PRO A 762 33.12 -94.58 -48.92
C PRO A 762 34.56 -94.50 -48.40
N GLN A 763 35.26 -93.41 -48.71
CA GLN A 763 36.43 -93.00 -47.93
C GLN A 763 35.94 -92.11 -46.79
N SER A 764 36.28 -92.59 -45.58
CA SER A 764 36.14 -92.02 -44.23
C SER A 764 35.80 -90.55 -44.09
#